data_AF-A0A078RCG8-F1
#
_entry.id   AF-A0A078RCG8-F1
#
_cell.length_a   1.000
_cell.length_b   1.000
_cell.length_c   1.000
_cell.angle_alpha   90.00
_cell.angle_beta   90.00
_cell.angle_gamma   90.00
#
_symmetry.space_group_name_H-M   'P 1'
#
loop_
_entity.id
_entity.type
_entity.pdbx_description
1 polymer ?
#
loop_
_entity_poly.entity_id
_entity_poly.type
_entity_poly.pdbx_seq_one_letter_code
_entity_poly.pdbx_strand_id
1 'polypeptide(L)'
;MKLLKRTAFSLLGILLLILTIATILEKIYGTDFVNEYIYSSVPFVILWGVTAITSLLYIIKSKLHRQPVIFLLHLSLLFILAGAFTTWIYGEQGTMRVRQGEQQTSFTDSKGISHQLPFSITLNQFEIIYYKGTLAPMDFISHISVADKDCHRQIQGKVSMNHIFSYQHYRFYQSGYSEDNEGSVFSVSHDPYGIGITYAGYTLLLLSTVFFFFSPQSRFRQLLKSPLLHRSLTVILLLFAFSLNSNFLKANSPSPKVLPREVAEHFGDLYILYNNRICPLQTFARDFTIKLYGSSSYKGLTPEEVLTGWLFYYDSWKNEPIIRIKSNEARKLLEIEGNYARLKDYISTINEYKLEKMMNHIRSGEQVTDKRGIEEADEKFNIINLVCTGAMMKIFPCRNIAGKTLEWYSQSDQLPQDMDNDKWVFIRKSMSYVNEMIVMKKYNDACLLLEKIKKYQQKECDGLLPADNKFKAEKIYNQFDYSKSVAMACICIGLICFIYYCHCMASQKRTSRKAIIILNILLWIVFTYLSAAICLRGYVSNHLPLSNGFETMQFMAWCTLLLTFLLQRKFAMLLPFGFLLCGLTLMVSMLGESNPQITQLMPVLQSPLLSIHVVVIMIAYSLLAFIMLNGVTAVILHQSQKECKEQIERLQIISQIILYPAIFLLAIGIFIGAVWANVSWGRYWGWDPKEVWALITMLVYALALHPRSLPWFHRTMFFHVFCITAFITVLITYFGVNFLLGGMHSYANG
;
A
#
# COMPACT_ATOMS: atom_id res chain seq x y z
N MET A 1 24.21 -37.25 -15.03
CA MET A 1 23.69 -35.91 -15.41
C MET A 1 22.17 -35.85 -15.33
N LYS A 2 21.43 -36.80 -15.93
CA LYS A 2 19.96 -36.87 -15.84
C LYS A 2 19.43 -37.04 -14.41
N LEU A 3 20.03 -37.94 -13.63
CA LEU A 3 19.65 -38.16 -12.22
C LEU A 3 19.82 -36.88 -11.39
N LEU A 4 21.02 -36.31 -11.39
CA LEU A 4 21.36 -35.09 -10.66
C LEU A 4 20.47 -33.88 -11.00
N LYS A 5 20.08 -33.75 -12.28
CA LYS A 5 19.10 -32.76 -12.72
C LYS A 5 17.72 -33.01 -12.11
N ARG A 6 17.22 -34.25 -12.20
CA ARG A 6 15.90 -34.62 -11.66
C ARG A 6 15.86 -34.40 -10.16
N THR A 7 16.89 -34.83 -9.44
CA THR A 7 16.97 -34.64 -7.99
C THR A 7 16.97 -33.16 -7.60
N ALA A 8 17.77 -32.30 -8.25
CA ALA A 8 17.82 -30.87 -7.93
C ALA A 8 16.45 -30.18 -8.10
N PHE A 9 15.77 -30.39 -9.24
CA PHE A 9 14.46 -29.78 -9.49
C PHE A 9 13.33 -30.42 -8.67
N SER A 10 13.40 -31.72 -8.35
CA SER A 10 12.45 -32.38 -7.46
C SER A 10 12.57 -31.86 -6.04
N LEU A 11 13.78 -31.69 -5.52
CA LEU A 11 14.03 -31.11 -4.19
C LEU A 11 13.53 -29.66 -4.11
N LEU A 12 13.77 -28.86 -5.15
CA LEU A 12 13.21 -27.50 -5.25
C LEU A 12 11.67 -27.52 -5.21
N GLY A 13 11.02 -28.48 -5.88
CA GLY A 13 9.57 -28.66 -5.83
C GLY A 13 9.05 -29.02 -4.43
N ILE A 14 9.73 -29.94 -3.74
CA ILE A 14 9.42 -30.30 -2.34
C ILE A 14 9.56 -29.09 -1.42
N LEU A 15 10.60 -28.30 -1.64
CA LEU A 15 10.87 -27.10 -0.86
C LEU A 15 9.77 -26.05 -1.05
N LEU A 16 9.33 -25.80 -2.28
CA LEU A 16 8.19 -24.91 -2.55
C LEU A 16 6.90 -25.39 -1.87
N LEU A 17 6.66 -26.69 -1.85
CA LEU A 17 5.51 -27.28 -1.16
C LEU A 17 5.58 -27.05 0.35
N ILE A 18 6.75 -27.30 0.97
CA ILE A 18 6.96 -27.09 2.40
C ILE A 18 6.78 -25.61 2.77
N LEU A 19 7.36 -24.68 2.00
CA LEU A 19 7.18 -23.24 2.22
C LEU A 19 5.70 -22.84 2.15
N THR A 20 4.96 -23.39 1.18
CA THR A 20 3.52 -23.12 1.05
C THR A 20 2.75 -23.64 2.26
N ILE A 21 3.00 -24.89 2.67
CA ILE A 21 2.36 -25.52 3.85
C ILE A 21 2.70 -24.75 5.12
N ALA A 22 3.95 -24.30 5.28
CA ALA A 22 4.40 -23.54 6.44
C ALA A 22 3.56 -22.25 6.62
N THR A 23 3.30 -21.50 5.55
CA THR A 23 2.46 -20.29 5.62
C THR A 23 1.00 -20.58 5.98
N ILE A 24 0.46 -21.74 5.59
CA ILE A 24 -0.89 -22.16 5.97
C ILE A 24 -0.92 -22.54 7.45
N LEU A 25 0.08 -23.28 7.92
CA LEU A 25 0.22 -23.65 9.32
C LEU A 25 0.44 -22.43 10.22
N GLU A 26 1.13 -21.40 9.72
CA GLU A 26 1.36 -20.16 10.46
C GLU A 26 0.05 -19.45 10.79
N LYS A 27 -0.90 -19.43 9.84
CA LYS A 27 -2.23 -18.90 10.09
C LYS A 27 -2.98 -19.67 11.19
N ILE A 28 -2.80 -20.99 11.25
CA ILE A 28 -3.56 -21.88 12.15
C ILE A 28 -2.95 -21.92 13.55
N TYR A 29 -1.63 -22.00 13.65
CA TYR A 29 -0.89 -22.26 14.90
C TYR A 29 -0.01 -21.08 15.37
N GLY A 30 0.12 -20.02 14.58
CA GLY A 30 0.92 -18.84 14.88
C GLY A 30 2.35 -18.87 14.35
N THR A 31 2.98 -17.69 14.32
CA THR A 31 4.35 -17.47 13.83
C THR A 31 5.42 -18.18 14.66
N ASP A 32 5.27 -18.22 15.99
CA ASP A 32 6.24 -18.87 16.86
C ASP A 32 6.31 -20.38 16.60
N PHE A 33 5.15 -21.02 16.41
CA PHE A 33 5.05 -22.44 16.09
C PHE A 33 5.82 -22.80 14.81
N VAL A 34 5.58 -22.08 13.71
CA VAL A 34 6.21 -22.40 12.43
C VAL A 34 7.72 -22.10 12.45
N ASN A 35 8.13 -21.03 13.15
CA ASN A 35 9.54 -20.73 13.33
C ASN A 35 10.27 -21.84 14.09
N GLU A 36 9.68 -22.37 15.16
CA GLU A 36 10.28 -23.44 15.96
C GLU A 36 10.30 -24.78 15.23
N TYR A 37 9.15 -25.22 14.69
CA TYR A 37 8.99 -26.57 14.17
C TYR A 37 9.33 -26.73 12.70
N ILE A 38 9.35 -25.65 11.90
CA ILE A 38 9.59 -25.73 10.46
C ILE A 38 10.85 -24.94 10.09
N TYR A 39 10.84 -23.61 10.18
CA TYR A 39 11.90 -22.78 9.60
C TYR A 39 13.25 -22.93 10.30
N SER A 40 13.25 -23.14 11.63
CA SER A 40 14.48 -23.36 12.41
C SER A 40 14.83 -24.85 12.57
N SER A 41 14.02 -25.74 12.00
CA SER A 41 14.19 -27.18 12.17
C SER A 41 15.39 -27.71 11.38
N VAL A 42 16.14 -28.63 11.98
CA VAL A 42 17.29 -29.29 11.32
C VAL A 42 16.90 -29.95 9.99
N PRO A 43 15.75 -30.66 9.86
CA PRO A 43 15.34 -31.24 8.57
C PRO A 43 15.15 -30.20 7.46
N PHE A 44 14.60 -29.03 7.78
CA PHE A 44 14.40 -27.95 6.81
C PHE A 44 15.74 -27.36 6.34
N VAL A 45 16.68 -27.16 7.27
CA VAL A 45 18.04 -26.69 6.94
C VAL A 45 18.79 -27.72 6.08
N ILE A 46 18.68 -29.01 6.43
CA ILE A 46 19.26 -30.10 5.62
C ILE A 46 18.66 -30.10 4.21
N LEU A 47 17.34 -29.91 4.08
CA LEU A 47 16.68 -29.86 2.77
C LEU A 47 17.23 -28.73 1.89
N TRP A 48 17.41 -27.52 2.44
CA TRP A 48 18.06 -26.41 1.74
C TRP A 48 19.49 -26.76 1.35
N GLY A 49 20.28 -27.32 2.27
CA GLY A 49 21.66 -27.72 2.03
C GLY A 49 21.80 -28.76 0.90
N VAL A 50 20.99 -29.82 0.94
CA VAL A 50 20.98 -30.87 -0.10
C VAL A 50 20.53 -30.28 -1.45
N THR A 51 19.53 -29.40 -1.45
CA THR A 51 19.08 -28.71 -2.67
C THR A 51 20.19 -27.84 -3.27
N ALA A 52 20.91 -27.09 -2.43
CA ALA A 52 22.03 -26.24 -2.83
C ALA A 52 23.20 -27.06 -3.40
N ILE A 53 23.62 -28.11 -2.70
CA ILE A 53 24.74 -28.97 -3.12
C ILE A 53 24.40 -29.69 -4.44
N THR A 54 23.21 -30.29 -4.53
CA THR A 54 22.80 -31.00 -5.77
C THR A 54 22.69 -30.04 -6.96
N SER A 55 22.20 -28.81 -6.73
CA SER A 55 22.14 -27.76 -7.74
C SER A 55 23.53 -27.27 -8.17
N LEU A 56 24.45 -27.06 -7.23
CA LEU A 56 25.84 -26.67 -7.52
C LEU A 56 26.56 -27.74 -8.34
N LEU A 57 26.46 -29.01 -7.94
CA LEU A 57 27.02 -30.13 -8.70
C LEU A 57 26.44 -30.19 -10.12
N TYR A 58 25.16 -29.84 -10.29
CA TYR A 58 24.51 -29.80 -11.60
C TYR A 58 25.05 -28.67 -12.47
N ILE A 59 25.22 -27.48 -11.89
CA ILE A 59 25.78 -26.29 -12.54
C ILE A 59 27.22 -26.55 -13.01
N ILE A 60 28.06 -27.14 -12.14
CA ILE A 60 29.45 -27.48 -12.48
C ILE A 60 29.47 -28.51 -13.62
N LYS A 61 28.70 -29.60 -13.50
CA LYS A 61 28.68 -30.69 -14.48
C LYS A 61 28.05 -30.29 -15.83
N SER A 62 27.13 -29.32 -15.83
CA SER A 62 26.58 -28.72 -17.05
C SER A 62 27.51 -27.70 -17.72
N LYS A 63 28.71 -27.49 -17.16
CA LYS A 63 29.75 -26.57 -17.65
C LYS A 63 29.27 -25.11 -17.74
N LEU A 64 28.36 -24.71 -16.85
CA LEU A 64 27.81 -23.35 -16.84
C LEU A 64 28.87 -22.29 -16.50
N HIS A 65 30.00 -22.67 -15.89
CA HIS A 65 31.16 -21.80 -15.68
C HIS A 65 31.69 -21.16 -16.98
N ARG A 66 31.39 -21.75 -18.15
CA ARG A 66 31.70 -21.15 -19.46
C ARG A 66 30.83 -19.93 -19.80
N GLN A 67 29.75 -19.70 -19.04
CA GLN A 67 28.87 -18.53 -19.11
C GLN A 67 29.00 -17.76 -17.78
N PRO A 68 30.06 -16.95 -17.61
CA PRO A 68 30.48 -16.45 -16.30
C PRO A 68 29.37 -15.65 -15.59
N VAL A 69 28.61 -14.83 -16.33
CA VAL A 69 27.52 -14.03 -15.75
C VAL A 69 26.40 -14.89 -15.16
N ILE A 70 26.01 -15.96 -15.85
CA ILE A 70 24.94 -16.86 -15.37
C ILE A 70 25.47 -17.71 -14.21
N PHE A 71 26.74 -18.12 -14.27
CA PHE A 71 27.39 -18.83 -13.17
C PHE A 71 27.46 -17.97 -11.90
N LEU A 72 27.89 -16.70 -12.00
CA LEU A 72 27.95 -15.76 -10.88
C LEU A 72 26.56 -15.46 -10.30
N LEU A 73 25.53 -15.39 -11.15
CA LEU A 73 24.14 -15.27 -10.69
C LEU A 73 23.76 -16.45 -9.78
N HIS A 74 24.02 -17.69 -10.18
CA HIS A 74 23.70 -18.84 -9.34
C HIS A 74 24.62 -18.94 -8.11
N LEU A 75 25.89 -18.55 -8.25
CA LEU A 75 26.84 -18.51 -7.14
C LEU A 75 26.37 -17.54 -6.07
N SER A 76 25.78 -16.40 -6.44
CA SER A 76 25.23 -15.44 -5.48
C SER A 76 24.15 -16.03 -4.57
N LEU A 77 23.27 -16.89 -5.11
CA LEU A 77 22.26 -17.59 -4.32
C LEU A 77 22.89 -18.55 -3.31
N LEU A 78 24.02 -19.17 -3.66
CA LEU A 78 24.77 -20.01 -2.72
C LEU A 78 25.43 -19.18 -1.61
N PHE A 79 25.95 -18.00 -1.92
CA PHE A 79 26.46 -17.07 -0.90
C PHE A 79 25.36 -16.60 0.05
N ILE A 80 24.17 -16.27 -0.47
CA ILE A 80 23.01 -15.89 0.34
C ILE A 80 22.61 -17.04 1.27
N LEU A 81 22.53 -18.27 0.75
CA LEU A 81 22.22 -19.45 1.56
C LEU A 81 23.32 -19.78 2.59
N ALA A 82 24.59 -19.63 2.22
CA ALA A 82 25.71 -19.81 3.14
C ALA A 82 25.67 -18.77 4.28
N GLY A 83 25.36 -17.51 3.96
CA GLY A 83 25.15 -16.46 4.93
C GLY A 83 23.99 -16.77 5.89
N ALA A 84 22.84 -17.17 5.35
CA ALA A 84 21.69 -17.62 6.15
C ALA A 84 22.02 -18.82 7.05
N PHE A 85 22.80 -19.77 6.56
CA PHE A 85 23.27 -20.91 7.36
C PHE A 85 24.22 -20.48 8.48
N THR A 86 25.15 -19.54 8.20
CA THR A 86 26.02 -18.99 9.25
C THR A 86 25.24 -18.20 10.30
N THR A 87 24.22 -17.44 9.91
CA THR A 87 23.30 -16.76 10.84
C THR A 87 22.51 -17.78 11.67
N TRP A 88 22.11 -18.92 11.09
CA TRP A 88 21.43 -19.97 11.84
C TRP A 88 22.32 -20.65 12.89
N ILE A 89 23.64 -20.76 12.65
CA ILE A 89 24.59 -21.36 13.61
C ILE A 89 25.03 -20.36 14.69
N TYR A 90 25.37 -19.14 14.30
CA TYR A 90 26.06 -18.16 15.15
C TYR A 90 25.18 -16.97 15.53
N GLY A 91 23.99 -16.86 14.95
CA GLY A 91 23.10 -15.73 15.17
C GLY A 91 22.27 -15.89 16.44
N GLU A 92 22.20 -14.81 17.23
CA GLU A 92 21.36 -14.72 18.41
C GLU A 92 20.35 -13.59 18.23
N GLN A 93 19.11 -13.80 18.67
CA GLN A 93 18.05 -12.79 18.62
C GLN A 93 17.21 -12.84 19.90
N GLY A 94 16.75 -11.68 20.34
CA GLY A 94 15.85 -11.59 21.48
C GLY A 94 15.36 -10.17 21.73
N THR A 95 14.79 -9.95 22.90
CA THR A 95 14.25 -8.66 23.34
C THR A 95 14.83 -8.26 24.70
N MET A 96 14.97 -6.97 24.91
CA MET A 96 15.52 -6.35 26.11
C MET A 96 14.64 -5.15 26.46
N ARG A 97 14.10 -5.14 27.67
CA ARG A 97 13.33 -4.01 28.20
C ARG A 97 14.23 -3.19 29.12
N VAL A 98 14.32 -1.90 28.87
CA VAL A 98 15.18 -0.99 29.64
C VAL A 98 14.34 0.21 30.07
N ARG A 99 14.30 0.51 31.37
CA ARG A 99 13.72 1.76 31.87
C ARG A 99 14.78 2.84 31.99
N GLN A 100 14.35 4.08 32.02
CA GLN A 100 15.23 5.23 32.09
C GLN A 100 16.07 5.19 33.38
N GLY A 101 17.39 5.33 33.24
CA GLY A 101 18.36 5.24 34.33
C GLY A 101 18.71 3.81 34.77
N GLU A 102 17.96 2.79 34.34
CA GLU A 102 18.29 1.39 34.64
C GLU A 102 19.39 0.87 33.70
N GLN A 103 20.33 0.13 34.28
CA GLN A 103 21.38 -0.56 33.55
C GLN A 103 20.96 -2.01 33.30
N GLN A 104 20.98 -2.44 32.03
CA GLN A 104 20.70 -3.81 31.62
C GLN A 104 21.94 -4.46 31.03
N THR A 105 22.15 -5.73 31.38
CA THR A 105 23.32 -6.53 30.96
C THR A 105 22.93 -7.83 30.27
N SER A 106 21.64 -8.06 30.02
CA SER A 106 21.16 -9.28 29.37
C SER A 106 19.94 -9.02 28.51
N PHE A 107 19.72 -9.88 27.53
CA PHE A 107 18.49 -9.91 26.72
C PHE A 107 17.86 -11.30 26.78
N THR A 108 16.56 -11.39 26.50
CA THR A 108 15.80 -12.64 26.55
C THR A 108 15.45 -13.10 25.14
N ASP A 109 15.77 -14.34 24.79
CA ASP A 109 15.41 -14.92 23.49
C ASP A 109 13.91 -15.30 23.41
N SER A 110 13.48 -15.81 22.24
CA SER A 110 12.09 -16.22 22.01
C SER A 110 11.62 -17.39 22.89
N LYS A 111 12.53 -18.12 23.55
CA LYS A 111 12.25 -19.24 24.45
C LYS A 111 12.22 -18.81 25.92
N GLY A 112 12.41 -17.52 26.19
CA GLY A 112 12.48 -16.99 27.55
C GLY A 112 13.84 -17.19 28.22
N ILE A 113 14.88 -17.62 27.48
CA ILE A 113 16.22 -17.83 28.03
C ILE A 113 16.96 -16.50 28.01
N SER A 114 17.59 -16.16 29.14
CA SER A 114 18.37 -14.93 29.30
C SER A 114 19.82 -15.14 28.86
N HIS A 115 20.29 -14.29 27.95
CA HIS A 115 21.66 -14.26 27.41
C HIS A 115 22.39 -13.01 27.91
N GLN A 116 23.61 -13.19 28.42
CA GLN A 116 24.41 -12.11 28.99
C GLN A 116 25.18 -11.34 27.91
N LEU A 117 25.12 -10.01 27.97
CA LEU A 117 25.88 -9.11 27.12
C LEU A 117 27.32 -8.93 27.66
N PRO A 118 28.31 -8.71 26.77
CA PRO A 118 29.68 -8.39 27.18
C PRO A 118 29.84 -6.95 27.69
N PHE A 119 28.81 -6.12 27.54
CA PHE A 119 28.74 -4.73 27.98
C PHE A 119 27.39 -4.47 28.66
N SER A 120 27.23 -3.27 29.20
CA SER A 120 26.00 -2.80 29.80
C SER A 120 25.36 -1.69 28.97
N ILE A 121 24.03 -1.66 28.95
CA ILE A 121 23.24 -0.63 28.27
C ILE A 121 22.39 0.10 29.30
N THR A 122 22.41 1.42 29.26
CA THR A 122 21.55 2.28 30.06
C THR A 122 20.72 3.16 29.14
N LEU A 123 19.41 3.25 29.39
CA LEU A 123 18.54 4.21 28.71
C LEU A 123 18.66 5.57 29.41
N ASN A 124 19.21 6.56 28.72
CA ASN A 124 19.36 7.92 29.26
C ASN A 124 18.03 8.68 29.18
N GLN A 125 17.36 8.58 28.03
CA GLN A 125 16.12 9.30 27.74
C GLN A 125 15.37 8.62 26.58
N PHE A 126 14.05 8.55 26.69
CA PHE A 126 13.15 8.20 25.58
C PHE A 126 12.31 9.42 25.21
N GLU A 127 12.14 9.66 23.91
CA GLU A 127 11.31 10.75 23.40
C GLU A 127 10.53 10.32 22.16
N ILE A 128 9.29 10.83 22.04
CA ILE A 128 8.45 10.67 20.86
C ILE A 128 8.50 11.97 20.07
N ILE A 129 8.94 11.90 18.81
CA ILE A 129 8.91 13.04 17.90
C ILE A 129 7.56 13.01 17.18
N TYR A 130 6.83 14.12 17.23
CA TYR A 130 5.51 14.24 16.59
C TYR A 130 5.57 15.03 15.27
N TYR A 131 4.58 14.80 14.41
CA TYR A 131 4.36 15.68 13.26
C TYR A 131 3.99 17.10 13.71
N LYS A 132 4.45 18.09 12.94
CA LYS A 132 4.23 19.51 13.27
C LYS A 132 2.74 19.80 13.44
N GLY A 133 2.37 20.31 14.62
CA GLY A 133 1.01 20.73 14.95
C GLY A 133 0.01 19.60 15.23
N THR A 134 0.49 18.36 15.40
CA THR A 134 -0.38 17.20 15.67
C THR A 134 0.22 16.27 16.72
N LEU A 135 -0.57 15.31 17.21
CA LEU A 135 -0.13 14.25 18.14
C LEU A 135 0.20 12.93 17.43
N ALA A 136 0.35 12.93 16.10
CA ALA A 136 0.78 11.74 15.37
C ALA A 136 2.28 11.52 15.56
N PRO A 137 2.74 10.32 15.98
CA PRO A 137 4.16 10.03 16.12
C PRO A 137 4.83 9.95 14.74
N MET A 138 5.95 10.67 14.61
CA MET A 138 6.85 10.69 13.45
C MET A 138 8.05 9.77 13.65
N ASP A 139 8.63 9.76 14.86
CA ASP A 139 9.75 8.90 15.23
C ASP A 139 9.71 8.58 16.72
N PHE A 140 10.33 7.47 17.11
CA PHE A 140 10.56 7.06 18.48
C PHE A 140 12.07 7.02 18.69
N ILE A 141 12.58 7.82 19.63
CA ILE A 141 14.02 7.98 19.84
C ILE A 141 14.38 7.55 21.26
N SER A 142 15.31 6.59 21.37
CA SER A 142 15.94 6.21 22.62
C SER A 142 17.42 6.61 22.61
N HIS A 143 17.80 7.49 23.53
CA HIS A 143 19.20 7.85 23.78
C HIS A 143 19.78 6.87 24.79
N ILE A 144 20.81 6.14 24.39
CA ILE A 144 21.40 5.06 25.20
C ILE A 144 22.87 5.34 25.48
N SER A 145 23.36 4.85 26.61
CA SER A 145 24.78 4.77 26.93
C SER A 145 25.21 3.32 26.98
N VAL A 146 26.32 2.98 26.34
CA VAL A 146 26.91 1.65 26.39
C VAL A 146 28.27 1.72 27.05
N ALA A 147 28.50 0.87 28.05
CA ALA A 147 29.75 0.78 28.79
C ALA A 147 30.22 -0.67 28.89
N ASP A 148 31.49 -0.91 28.55
CA ASP A 148 32.14 -2.22 28.74
C ASP A 148 32.20 -2.59 30.24
N LYS A 149 32.29 -3.89 30.56
CA LYS A 149 32.36 -4.38 31.96
C LYS A 149 33.51 -3.78 32.77
N ASP A 150 34.60 -3.39 32.12
CA ASP A 150 35.77 -2.77 32.74
C ASP A 150 35.69 -1.22 32.79
N CYS A 151 34.56 -0.62 32.38
CA CYS A 151 34.28 0.83 32.36
C CYS A 151 35.30 1.73 31.63
N HIS A 152 36.27 1.18 30.90
CA HIS A 152 37.29 1.96 30.19
C HIS A 152 36.77 2.73 28.97
N ARG A 153 35.60 2.37 28.44
CA ARG A 153 35.00 3.00 27.27
C ARG A 153 33.48 3.13 27.44
N GLN A 154 33.01 4.36 27.44
CA GLN A 154 31.58 4.70 27.42
C GLN A 154 31.26 5.39 26.09
N ILE A 155 30.26 4.88 25.37
CA ILE A 155 29.81 5.44 24.11
C ILE A 155 28.35 5.81 24.24
N GLN A 156 27.99 7.02 23.82
CA GLN A 156 26.61 7.42 23.67
C GLN A 156 26.10 7.01 22.29
N GLY A 157 24.92 6.41 22.27
CA GLY A 157 24.24 5.93 21.08
C GLY A 157 22.81 6.46 21.01
N LYS A 158 22.26 6.46 19.81
CA LYS A 158 20.86 6.76 19.55
C LYS A 158 20.25 5.61 18.77
N VAL A 159 19.13 5.10 19.25
CA VAL A 159 18.28 4.13 18.54
C VAL A 159 17.02 4.88 18.12
N SER A 160 16.63 4.79 16.85
CA SER A 160 15.32 5.30 16.41
C SER A 160 14.73 4.47 15.28
N MET A 161 13.51 4.79 14.84
CA MET A 161 12.88 4.05 13.74
C MET A 161 13.73 4.21 12.48
N ASN A 162 13.95 3.09 11.77
CA ASN A 162 14.85 3.01 10.61
C ASN A 162 16.34 3.35 10.90
N HIS A 163 16.74 3.47 12.17
CA HIS A 163 18.12 3.76 12.58
C HIS A 163 18.53 2.88 13.77
N ILE A 164 19.15 1.74 13.47
CA ILE A 164 19.70 0.85 14.49
C ILE A 164 20.98 1.41 15.11
N PHE A 165 21.18 1.13 16.40
CA PHE A 165 22.48 1.27 17.04
C PHE A 165 23.23 -0.05 16.99
N SER A 166 24.54 -0.02 16.74
CA SER A 166 25.37 -1.22 16.68
C SER A 166 26.64 -1.08 17.50
N TYR A 167 26.94 -2.09 18.32
CA TYR A 167 28.13 -2.16 19.16
C TYR A 167 28.60 -3.61 19.31
N GLN A 168 29.89 -3.88 19.09
CA GLN A 168 30.47 -5.24 19.14
C GLN A 168 29.63 -6.31 18.40
N HIS A 169 29.15 -5.99 17.20
CA HIS A 169 28.25 -6.83 16.38
C HIS A 169 26.84 -7.10 16.95
N TYR A 170 26.51 -6.61 18.14
CA TYR A 170 25.14 -6.51 18.61
C TYR A 170 24.46 -5.29 17.99
N ARG A 171 23.19 -5.46 17.65
CA ARG A 171 22.35 -4.44 17.03
C ARG A 171 21.09 -4.29 17.85
N PHE A 172 20.74 -3.03 18.10
CA PHE A 172 19.59 -2.66 18.90
C PHE A 172 18.65 -1.86 18.01
N TYR A 173 17.43 -2.35 17.90
CA TYR A 173 16.35 -1.61 17.26
C TYR A 173 15.19 -1.47 18.24
N GLN A 174 14.49 -0.34 18.17
CA GLN A 174 13.36 -0.11 19.03
C GLN A 174 12.15 -0.89 18.49
N SER A 175 11.63 -1.82 19.29
CA SER A 175 10.46 -2.65 18.96
C SER A 175 9.22 -2.26 19.74
N GLY A 176 9.38 -1.48 20.82
CA GLY A 176 8.27 -0.96 21.61
C GLY A 176 8.74 0.05 22.66
N TYR A 177 7.80 0.51 23.48
CA TYR A 177 8.04 1.40 24.61
C TYR A 177 6.96 1.18 25.67
N SER A 178 7.23 1.61 26.90
CA SER A 178 6.29 1.53 28.01
C SER A 178 5.23 2.63 27.91
N GLU A 179 4.01 2.37 28.39
CA GLU A 179 2.89 3.34 28.31
C GLU A 179 3.15 4.65 29.06
N ASP A 180 4.02 4.63 30.06
CA ASP A 180 4.47 5.80 30.83
C ASP A 180 5.53 6.65 30.10
N ASN A 181 6.00 6.23 28.93
CA ASN A 181 7.12 6.82 28.19
C ASN A 181 8.45 6.85 28.97
N GLU A 182 8.61 6.02 30.01
CA GLU A 182 9.85 5.93 30.80
C GLU A 182 10.65 4.67 30.48
N GLY A 183 10.17 3.83 29.56
CA GLY A 183 10.83 2.59 29.15
C GLY A 183 10.83 2.39 27.64
N SER A 184 11.90 1.76 27.15
CA SER A 184 12.04 1.33 25.76
C SER A 184 12.21 -0.20 25.71
N VAL A 185 11.56 -0.81 24.73
CA VAL A 185 11.76 -2.22 24.39
C VAL A 185 12.65 -2.27 23.16
N PHE A 186 13.83 -2.84 23.32
CA PHE A 186 14.75 -3.09 22.24
C PHE A 186 14.66 -4.53 21.82
N SER A 187 14.67 -4.76 20.53
CA SER A 187 15.00 -6.07 19.99
C SER A 187 16.49 -6.09 19.66
N VAL A 188 17.13 -7.17 20.06
CA VAL A 188 18.56 -7.37 19.97
C VAL A 188 18.84 -8.44 18.92
N SER A 189 19.77 -8.16 18.02
CA SER A 189 20.31 -9.17 17.11
C SER A 189 21.84 -9.16 17.16
N HIS A 190 22.43 -10.34 17.26
CA HIS A 190 23.86 -10.56 17.17
C HIS A 190 24.13 -11.51 16.01
N ASP A 191 24.78 -11.02 14.96
CA ASP A 191 25.19 -11.85 13.84
C ASP A 191 26.50 -11.28 13.24
N PRO A 192 27.66 -11.77 13.71
CA PRO A 192 28.96 -11.19 13.35
C PRO A 192 29.37 -11.51 11.91
N TYR A 193 28.94 -12.65 11.35
CA TYR A 193 29.45 -13.15 10.07
C TYR A 193 28.38 -13.28 8.98
N GLY A 194 27.18 -13.73 9.32
CA GLY A 194 26.16 -14.15 8.36
C GLY A 194 25.59 -13.00 7.54
N ILE A 195 25.39 -11.83 8.16
CA ILE A 195 25.02 -10.60 7.43
C ILE A 195 26.06 -10.24 6.38
N GLY A 196 27.36 -10.28 6.72
CA GLY A 196 28.43 -9.93 5.78
C GLY A 196 28.47 -10.85 4.57
N ILE A 197 28.36 -12.16 4.78
CA ILE A 197 28.34 -13.17 3.71
C ILE A 197 27.08 -13.01 2.85
N THR A 198 25.92 -12.80 3.48
CA THR A 198 24.64 -12.60 2.78
C THR A 198 24.68 -11.35 1.90
N TYR A 199 25.22 -10.24 2.41
CA TYR A 199 25.34 -8.98 1.68
C TYR A 199 26.35 -9.09 0.52
N ALA A 200 27.44 -9.85 0.68
CA ALA A 200 28.33 -10.17 -0.42
C ALA A 200 27.60 -10.96 -1.52
N GLY A 201 26.78 -11.94 -1.11
CA GLY A 201 25.89 -12.67 -2.01
C GLY A 201 24.92 -11.75 -2.76
N TYR A 202 24.19 -10.89 -2.05
CA TYR A 202 23.28 -9.95 -2.68
C TYR A 202 23.96 -8.96 -3.62
N THR A 203 25.13 -8.43 -3.25
CA THR A 203 25.93 -7.55 -4.11
C THR A 203 26.31 -8.26 -5.39
N LEU A 204 26.75 -9.53 -5.27
CA LEU A 204 27.06 -10.37 -6.42
C LEU A 204 25.82 -10.64 -7.30
N LEU A 205 24.65 -10.85 -6.69
CA LEU A 205 23.39 -11.05 -7.41
C LEU A 205 23.03 -9.80 -8.23
N LEU A 206 23.17 -8.62 -7.64
CA LEU A 206 22.87 -7.34 -8.29
C LEU A 206 23.82 -7.07 -9.46
N LEU A 207 25.13 -7.21 -9.24
CA LEU A 207 26.13 -7.04 -10.30
C LEU A 207 25.92 -8.04 -11.45
N SER A 208 25.67 -9.31 -11.11
CA SER A 208 25.41 -10.36 -12.11
C SER A 208 24.15 -10.08 -12.94
N THR A 209 23.11 -9.55 -12.30
CA THR A 209 21.86 -9.15 -12.96
C THR A 209 22.10 -8.01 -13.94
N VAL A 210 22.83 -6.97 -13.55
CA VAL A 210 23.18 -5.85 -14.44
C VAL A 210 23.99 -6.37 -15.62
N PHE A 211 25.07 -7.13 -15.37
CA PHE A 211 25.91 -7.68 -16.44
C PHE A 211 25.18 -8.64 -17.38
N PHE A 212 24.11 -9.31 -16.94
CA PHE A 212 23.32 -10.21 -17.78
C PHE A 212 22.66 -9.47 -18.96
N PHE A 213 22.15 -8.27 -18.74
CA PHE A 213 21.54 -7.45 -19.81
C PHE A 213 22.56 -6.90 -20.80
N PHE A 214 23.81 -6.72 -20.37
CA PHE A 214 24.90 -6.24 -21.22
C PHE A 214 25.69 -7.35 -21.93
N SER A 215 25.58 -8.60 -21.48
CA SER A 215 26.32 -9.71 -22.07
C SER A 215 25.81 -10.10 -23.47
N PRO A 216 26.66 -10.12 -24.51
CA PRO A 216 26.27 -10.51 -25.87
C PRO A 216 25.82 -11.97 -26.00
N GLN A 217 26.24 -12.83 -25.06
CA GLN A 217 25.89 -14.25 -25.02
C GLN A 217 24.57 -14.53 -24.28
N SER A 218 23.94 -13.52 -23.67
CA SER A 218 22.70 -13.72 -22.92
C SER A 218 21.54 -14.06 -23.84
N ARG A 219 20.68 -14.98 -23.39
CA ARG A 219 19.48 -15.37 -24.14
C ARG A 219 18.54 -14.19 -24.36
N PHE A 220 18.51 -13.23 -23.43
CA PHE A 220 17.78 -11.98 -23.59
C PHE A 220 18.25 -11.19 -24.83
N ARG A 221 19.56 -10.95 -24.99
CA ARG A 221 20.09 -10.28 -26.19
C ARG A 221 19.89 -11.10 -27.46
N GLN A 222 19.96 -12.42 -27.38
CA GLN A 222 19.66 -13.30 -28.52
C GLN A 222 18.18 -13.18 -28.96
N LEU A 223 17.24 -13.12 -28.02
CA LEU A 223 15.83 -12.92 -28.30
C LEU A 223 15.55 -11.52 -28.87
N LEU A 224 16.25 -10.49 -28.39
CA LEU A 224 16.14 -9.12 -28.92
C LEU A 224 16.61 -8.99 -30.38
N LYS A 225 17.55 -9.83 -30.83
CA LYS A 225 18.07 -9.87 -32.21
C LYS A 225 17.17 -10.62 -33.19
N SER A 226 16.04 -11.18 -32.74
CA SER A 226 15.13 -11.90 -33.63
C SER A 226 14.60 -10.95 -34.73
N PRO A 227 14.60 -11.37 -36.01
CA PRO A 227 14.25 -10.51 -37.16
C PRO A 227 12.80 -9.99 -37.11
N LEU A 228 11.95 -10.57 -36.25
CA LEU A 228 10.57 -10.18 -35.98
C LEU A 228 10.42 -8.86 -35.18
N LEU A 229 11.52 -8.32 -34.64
CA LEU A 229 11.55 -7.14 -33.76
C LEU A 229 11.97 -5.83 -34.45
N HIS A 230 12.47 -5.87 -35.69
CA HIS A 230 13.21 -4.76 -36.31
C HIS A 230 12.40 -3.72 -37.08
N ARG A 231 11.07 -3.75 -37.05
CA ARG A 231 10.26 -2.67 -37.62
C ARG A 231 9.72 -1.79 -36.51
N SER A 232 10.33 -0.61 -36.34
CA SER A 232 9.72 0.68 -35.92
C SER A 232 10.57 1.42 -34.86
N LEU A 233 11.33 2.43 -35.27
CA LEU A 233 11.93 3.43 -34.37
C LEU A 233 12.17 4.77 -35.08
N THR A 234 11.47 5.83 -34.63
CA THR A 234 11.85 7.27 -34.53
C THR A 234 10.61 8.07 -34.03
N VAL A 235 10.53 8.51 -32.74
CA VAL A 235 10.82 9.86 -32.10
C VAL A 235 9.73 10.92 -32.43
N ILE A 236 8.77 11.29 -31.55
CA ILE A 236 8.68 12.22 -30.37
C ILE A 236 8.41 13.73 -30.69
N LEU A 237 7.38 14.27 -29.97
CA LEU A 237 7.11 15.63 -29.41
C LEU A 237 5.98 16.53 -29.99
N LEU A 238 5.38 17.27 -29.04
CA LEU A 238 4.38 18.38 -29.04
C LEU A 238 2.90 17.94 -29.05
N LEU A 239 2.17 17.90 -27.92
CA LEU A 239 1.69 18.92 -26.94
C LEU A 239 0.52 19.81 -27.42
N PHE A 240 -0.60 19.59 -26.70
CA PHE A 240 -1.66 20.50 -26.22
C PHE A 240 -2.80 21.04 -27.10
N ALA A 241 -3.87 21.38 -26.35
CA ALA A 241 -5.21 21.90 -26.66
C ALA A 241 -6.22 20.82 -27.16
N PHE A 242 -7.40 20.59 -26.57
CA PHE A 242 -8.32 21.53 -25.93
C PHE A 242 -9.32 20.83 -24.97
N SER A 243 -9.77 21.62 -23.99
CA SER A 243 -10.97 21.60 -23.12
C SER A 243 -11.96 20.41 -23.15
N LEU A 244 -12.25 19.88 -21.96
CA LEU A 244 -13.47 19.12 -21.65
C LEU A 244 -14.56 20.10 -21.19
N ASN A 245 -15.60 20.28 -22.01
CA ASN A 245 -16.90 20.78 -21.55
C ASN A 245 -17.67 19.63 -20.91
N SER A 246 -17.99 19.74 -19.63
CA SER A 246 -19.03 18.94 -18.99
C SER A 246 -20.30 19.78 -18.85
N ASN A 247 -21.24 19.59 -19.77
CA ASN A 247 -22.62 20.00 -19.54
C ASN A 247 -23.21 19.08 -18.46
N PHE A 248 -23.37 19.59 -17.25
CA PHE A 248 -24.17 18.96 -16.22
C PHE A 248 -25.65 19.13 -16.58
N LEU A 249 -26.31 18.01 -16.89
CA LEU A 249 -27.77 17.95 -16.93
C LEU A 249 -28.29 18.06 -15.49
N LYS A 250 -28.91 19.20 -15.16
CA LYS A 250 -29.72 19.36 -13.95
C LYS A 250 -30.98 18.50 -14.10
N ALA A 251 -31.08 17.44 -13.30
CA ALA A 251 -32.35 16.77 -13.07
C ALA A 251 -33.15 17.58 -12.03
N ASN A 252 -34.36 18.00 -12.40
CA ASN A 252 -35.30 18.67 -11.51
C ASN A 252 -35.84 17.64 -10.50
N SER A 253 -35.26 17.62 -9.32
CA SER A 253 -35.85 17.05 -8.11
C SER A 253 -35.73 18.12 -7.02
N PRO A 254 -36.71 18.28 -6.12
CA PRO A 254 -36.60 19.23 -5.03
C PRO A 254 -35.38 18.87 -4.17
N SER A 255 -34.40 19.77 -4.11
CA SER A 255 -33.19 19.62 -3.30
C SER A 255 -33.47 19.97 -1.85
N PRO A 256 -32.83 19.30 -0.87
CA PRO A 256 -32.93 19.68 0.54
C PRO A 256 -32.42 21.10 0.76
N LYS A 257 -32.81 21.73 1.87
CA LYS A 257 -32.34 23.09 2.23
C LYS A 257 -30.82 23.07 2.45
N VAL A 258 -30.12 23.98 1.79
CA VAL A 258 -28.66 24.14 1.87
C VAL A 258 -28.28 25.62 1.96
N LEU A 259 -27.06 25.87 2.42
CA LEU A 259 -26.47 27.21 2.31
C LEU A 259 -26.22 27.57 0.84
N PRO A 260 -26.19 28.86 0.50
CA PRO A 260 -25.65 29.30 -0.78
C PRO A 260 -24.21 28.79 -0.95
N ARG A 261 -23.89 28.35 -2.16
CA ARG A 261 -22.60 27.72 -2.49
C ARG A 261 -21.39 28.53 -2.05
N GLU A 262 -21.42 29.85 -2.23
CA GLU A 262 -20.34 30.76 -1.82
C GLU A 262 -20.07 30.70 -0.30
N VAL A 263 -21.13 30.69 0.52
CA VAL A 263 -21.02 30.60 1.98
C VAL A 263 -20.50 29.23 2.40
N ALA A 264 -20.96 28.16 1.74
CA ALA A 264 -20.47 26.81 1.98
C ALA A 264 -18.99 26.64 1.58
N GLU A 265 -18.55 27.27 0.47
CA GLU A 265 -17.15 27.30 0.05
C GLU A 265 -16.26 28.03 1.06
N HIS A 266 -16.72 29.17 1.61
CA HIS A 266 -16.04 29.87 2.72
C HIS A 266 -15.93 29.01 3.99
N PHE A 267 -16.94 28.16 4.26
CA PHE A 267 -16.87 27.19 5.35
C PHE A 267 -15.78 26.14 5.09
N GLY A 268 -15.73 25.59 3.86
CA GLY A 268 -14.72 24.63 3.42
C GLY A 268 -13.28 25.16 3.45
N ASP A 269 -13.11 26.49 3.49
CA ASP A 269 -11.82 27.19 3.55
C ASP A 269 -11.21 27.30 4.96
N LEU A 270 -11.92 26.85 5.99
CA LEU A 270 -11.37 26.71 7.34
C LEU A 270 -10.37 25.56 7.42
N TYR A 271 -9.47 25.62 8.40
CA TYR A 271 -8.63 24.48 8.76
C TYR A 271 -9.35 23.59 9.77
N ILE A 272 -9.14 22.28 9.68
CA ILE A 272 -9.61 21.29 10.65
C ILE A 272 -8.48 20.33 11.00
N LEU A 273 -8.41 19.92 12.26
CA LEU A 273 -7.63 18.74 12.65
C LEU A 273 -8.48 17.49 12.40
N TYR A 274 -8.19 16.78 11.31
CA TYR A 274 -8.90 15.57 10.91
C TYR A 274 -7.89 14.45 10.67
N ASN A 275 -8.10 13.28 11.28
CA ASN A 275 -7.20 12.13 11.23
C ASN A 275 -5.74 12.45 11.57
N ASN A 276 -5.54 13.21 12.66
CA ASN A 276 -4.22 13.64 13.14
C ASN A 276 -3.39 14.42 12.11
N ARG A 277 -4.06 15.11 11.17
CA ARG A 277 -3.47 16.04 10.21
C ARG A 277 -4.32 17.31 10.10
N ILE A 278 -3.65 18.45 9.94
CA ILE A 278 -4.32 19.72 9.65
C ILE A 278 -4.60 19.78 8.14
N CYS A 279 -5.86 19.89 7.76
CA CYS A 279 -6.30 19.93 6.35
C CYS A 279 -7.44 20.94 6.13
N PRO A 280 -7.81 21.24 4.87
CA PRO A 280 -9.02 22.01 4.58
C PRO A 280 -10.26 21.30 5.11
N LEU A 281 -11.21 22.06 5.65
CA LEU A 281 -12.50 21.53 6.09
C LEU A 281 -13.27 20.88 4.93
N GLN A 282 -13.04 21.33 3.69
CA GLN A 282 -13.51 20.65 2.48
C GLN A 282 -13.14 19.15 2.45
N THR A 283 -11.94 18.76 2.89
CA THR A 283 -11.52 17.35 2.93
C THR A 283 -12.45 16.55 3.83
N PHE A 284 -12.74 17.08 5.03
CA PHE A 284 -13.70 16.47 5.95
C PHE A 284 -15.12 16.40 5.36
N ALA A 285 -15.60 17.50 4.76
CA ALA A 285 -16.92 17.55 4.13
C ALA A 285 -17.07 16.51 3.00
N ARG A 286 -16.02 16.36 2.19
CA ARG A 286 -15.92 15.36 1.12
C ARG A 286 -15.99 13.95 1.68
N ASP A 287 -15.17 13.63 2.66
CA ASP A 287 -15.07 12.27 3.21
C ASP A 287 -16.36 11.88 3.97
N PHE A 288 -16.96 12.83 4.70
CA PHE A 288 -18.28 12.69 5.29
C PHE A 288 -19.35 12.36 4.23
N THR A 289 -19.39 13.11 3.14
CA THR A 289 -20.37 12.89 2.05
C THR A 289 -20.17 11.53 1.38
N ILE A 290 -18.91 11.13 1.12
CA ILE A 290 -18.58 9.82 0.54
C ILE A 290 -18.97 8.69 1.50
N LYS A 291 -18.71 8.82 2.81
CA LYS A 291 -19.06 7.80 3.80
C LYS A 291 -20.57 7.59 3.86
N LEU A 292 -21.34 8.68 3.85
CA LEU A 292 -22.81 8.61 3.90
C LEU A 292 -23.41 8.08 2.60
N TYR A 293 -23.10 8.72 1.46
CA TYR A 293 -23.79 8.49 0.20
C TYR A 293 -23.04 7.54 -0.74
N GLY A 294 -21.71 7.51 -0.67
CA GLY A 294 -20.83 6.75 -1.56
C GLY A 294 -20.32 7.52 -2.77
N SER A 295 -20.58 8.83 -2.86
CA SER A 295 -20.04 9.75 -3.88
C SER A 295 -19.66 11.08 -3.24
N SER A 296 -18.77 11.84 -3.86
CA SER A 296 -18.33 13.17 -3.41
C SER A 296 -19.36 14.27 -3.67
N SER A 297 -20.44 14.00 -4.42
CA SER A 297 -21.52 14.96 -4.66
C SER A 297 -22.89 14.30 -4.49
N TYR A 298 -23.89 15.10 -4.09
CA TYR A 298 -25.25 14.63 -3.86
C TYR A 298 -26.26 15.51 -4.59
N LYS A 299 -26.99 14.98 -5.58
CA LYS A 299 -27.98 15.75 -6.38
C LYS A 299 -27.45 17.07 -6.95
N GLY A 300 -26.16 17.13 -7.30
CA GLY A 300 -25.48 18.34 -7.79
C GLY A 300 -24.99 19.30 -6.70
N LEU A 301 -25.21 18.97 -5.42
CA LEU A 301 -24.65 19.67 -4.27
C LEU A 301 -23.19 19.26 -4.07
N THR A 302 -22.39 20.25 -3.69
CA THR A 302 -21.00 20.10 -3.24
C THR A 302 -20.96 19.44 -1.85
N PRO A 303 -19.85 18.76 -1.49
CA PRO A 303 -19.72 18.17 -0.16
C PRO A 303 -19.86 19.19 0.98
N GLU A 304 -19.44 20.43 0.77
CA GLU A 304 -19.57 21.53 1.73
C GLU A 304 -21.04 21.91 1.95
N GLU A 305 -21.85 21.96 0.89
CA GLU A 305 -23.30 22.17 0.99
C GLU A 305 -23.99 21.02 1.73
N VAL A 306 -23.51 19.78 1.56
CA VAL A 306 -24.00 18.61 2.30
C VAL A 306 -23.66 18.73 3.79
N LEU A 307 -22.39 18.97 4.13
CA LEU A 307 -21.94 19.11 5.52
C LEU A 307 -22.65 20.25 6.25
N THR A 308 -22.68 21.43 5.63
CA THR A 308 -23.36 22.60 6.21
C THR A 308 -24.88 22.42 6.25
N GLY A 309 -25.44 21.65 5.32
CA GLY A 309 -26.82 21.20 5.37
C GLY A 309 -27.16 20.43 6.66
N TRP A 310 -26.33 19.47 7.03
CA TRP A 310 -26.48 18.74 8.30
C TRP A 310 -26.31 19.64 9.53
N LEU A 311 -25.33 20.56 9.50
CA LEU A 311 -25.03 21.44 10.63
C LEU A 311 -26.13 22.49 10.89
N PHE A 312 -26.65 23.14 9.85
CA PHE A 312 -27.54 24.30 10.00
C PHE A 312 -29.00 24.02 9.61
N TYR A 313 -29.27 22.93 8.87
CA TYR A 313 -30.60 22.56 8.39
C TYR A 313 -30.98 21.13 8.77
N TYR A 314 -30.57 20.69 9.98
CA TYR A 314 -30.80 19.33 10.50
C TYR A 314 -32.23 18.80 10.27
N ASP A 315 -33.26 19.61 10.51
CA ASP A 315 -34.65 19.20 10.33
C ASP A 315 -35.03 18.85 8.89
N SER A 316 -34.37 19.48 7.91
CA SER A 316 -34.52 19.12 6.49
C SER A 316 -33.76 17.82 6.18
N TRP A 317 -32.55 17.67 6.71
CA TRP A 317 -31.63 16.60 6.35
C TRP A 317 -31.93 15.27 7.05
N LYS A 318 -32.50 15.28 8.26
CA LYS A 318 -32.91 14.05 8.96
C LYS A 318 -33.95 13.22 8.20
N ASN A 319 -34.69 13.86 7.29
CA ASN A 319 -35.72 13.25 6.45
C ASN A 319 -35.22 12.89 5.04
N GLU A 320 -33.99 13.30 4.67
CA GLU A 320 -33.44 13.06 3.34
C GLU A 320 -32.88 11.64 3.25
N PRO A 321 -33.25 10.83 2.23
CA PRO A 321 -32.74 9.47 2.06
C PRO A 321 -31.33 9.50 1.43
N ILE A 322 -30.32 9.88 2.21
CA ILE A 322 -28.92 9.99 1.79
C ILE A 322 -28.02 8.88 2.34
N ILE A 323 -28.40 8.23 3.44
CA ILE A 323 -27.54 7.29 4.16
C ILE A 323 -27.55 5.93 3.44
N ARG A 324 -26.48 5.60 2.72
CA ARG A 324 -26.40 4.36 1.94
C ARG A 324 -26.20 3.14 2.85
N ILE A 325 -27.11 2.18 2.80
CA ILE A 325 -27.04 0.91 3.53
C ILE A 325 -26.82 -0.22 2.53
N LYS A 326 -25.62 -0.83 2.55
CA LYS A 326 -25.26 -1.93 1.65
C LYS A 326 -25.83 -3.28 2.12
N SER A 327 -25.84 -3.50 3.44
CA SER A 327 -26.27 -4.74 4.07
C SER A 327 -27.75 -5.00 3.86
N ASN A 328 -28.11 -6.20 3.44
CA ASN A 328 -29.53 -6.60 3.37
C ASN A 328 -30.14 -6.74 4.77
N GLU A 329 -29.34 -7.16 5.75
CA GLU A 329 -29.77 -7.38 7.13
C GLU A 329 -30.03 -6.06 7.85
N ALA A 330 -29.10 -5.10 7.75
CA ALA A 330 -29.30 -3.76 8.30
C ALA A 330 -30.52 -3.06 7.66
N ARG A 331 -30.78 -3.28 6.36
CA ARG A 331 -31.98 -2.75 5.70
C ARG A 331 -33.28 -3.31 6.26
N LYS A 332 -33.32 -4.60 6.60
CA LYS A 332 -34.47 -5.23 7.24
C LYS A 332 -34.69 -4.67 8.65
N LEU A 333 -33.62 -4.51 9.44
CA LEU A 333 -33.69 -3.92 10.79
C LEU A 333 -34.18 -2.47 10.77
N LEU A 334 -33.78 -1.70 9.75
CA LEU A 334 -34.22 -0.32 9.57
C LEU A 334 -35.60 -0.19 8.92
N GLU A 335 -36.16 -1.30 8.40
CA GLU A 335 -37.44 -1.36 7.68
C GLU A 335 -37.47 -0.51 6.40
N ILE A 336 -36.39 -0.52 5.62
CA ILE A 336 -36.29 0.25 4.37
C ILE A 336 -36.35 -0.65 3.13
N GLU A 337 -37.08 -0.22 2.10
CA GLU A 337 -37.19 -0.93 0.82
C GLU A 337 -36.02 -0.63 -0.14
N GLY A 338 -35.36 0.52 0.03
CA GLY A 338 -34.29 1.01 -0.83
C GLY A 338 -32.87 0.73 -0.33
N ASN A 339 -31.87 1.25 -1.04
CA ASN A 339 -30.47 1.23 -0.60
C ASN A 339 -30.08 2.44 0.26
N TYR A 340 -31.00 3.38 0.49
CA TYR A 340 -30.76 4.62 1.21
C TYR A 340 -31.77 4.78 2.33
N ALA A 341 -31.27 5.01 3.54
CA ALA A 341 -32.03 5.32 4.74
C ALA A 341 -32.05 6.83 5.00
N ARG A 342 -33.08 7.26 5.72
CA ARG A 342 -33.17 8.56 6.40
C ARG A 342 -32.64 8.41 7.82
N LEU A 343 -32.21 9.49 8.45
CA LEU A 343 -31.79 9.43 9.85
C LEU A 343 -32.94 8.98 10.76
N LYS A 344 -34.18 9.39 10.44
CA LYS A 344 -35.37 8.99 11.19
C LYS A 344 -35.63 7.47 11.16
N ASP A 345 -35.18 6.76 10.14
CA ASP A 345 -35.43 5.32 9.99
C ASP A 345 -34.66 4.49 11.04
N TYR A 346 -33.61 5.05 11.63
CA TYR A 346 -32.83 4.44 12.72
C TYR A 346 -33.56 4.45 14.07
N ILE A 347 -34.60 5.26 14.21
CA ILE A 347 -35.34 5.43 15.45
C ILE A 347 -36.74 4.82 15.28
N SER A 348 -37.16 4.00 16.25
CA SER A 348 -38.49 3.39 16.25
C SER A 348 -39.59 4.42 16.57
N THR A 349 -40.85 4.03 16.38
CA THR A 349 -42.01 4.84 16.81
C THR A 349 -42.07 5.06 18.32
N ILE A 350 -41.35 4.24 19.10
CA ILE A 350 -41.25 4.29 20.57
C ILE A 350 -39.95 5.00 21.00
N ASN A 351 -39.24 5.64 20.06
CA ASN A 351 -37.97 6.37 20.30
C ASN A 351 -36.80 5.45 20.72
N GLU A 352 -36.83 4.18 20.34
CA GLU A 352 -35.73 3.22 20.55
C GLU A 352 -34.80 3.17 19.33
N TYR A 353 -33.50 2.97 19.57
CA TYR A 353 -32.52 2.83 18.50
C TYR A 353 -32.56 1.42 17.89
N LYS A 354 -33.00 1.30 16.63
CA LYS A 354 -33.32 0.00 16.00
C LYS A 354 -32.12 -0.96 15.88
N LEU A 355 -30.88 -0.46 15.88
CA LEU A 355 -29.68 -1.30 15.77
C LEU A 355 -29.09 -1.72 17.13
N GLU A 356 -29.58 -1.17 18.25
CA GLU A 356 -28.98 -1.34 19.58
C GLU A 356 -28.85 -2.81 20.00
N LYS A 357 -29.94 -3.57 19.84
CA LYS A 357 -29.98 -4.99 20.20
C LYS A 357 -28.92 -5.80 19.45
N MET A 358 -28.81 -5.59 18.13
CA MET A 358 -27.85 -6.31 17.30
C MET A 358 -26.41 -5.87 17.60
N MET A 359 -26.17 -4.59 17.85
CA MET A 359 -24.86 -4.09 18.26
C MET A 359 -24.41 -4.68 19.61
N ASN A 360 -25.34 -4.92 20.54
CA ASN A 360 -25.03 -5.58 21.80
C ASN A 360 -24.62 -7.06 21.60
N HIS A 361 -25.27 -7.78 20.69
CA HIS A 361 -24.89 -9.15 20.32
C HIS A 361 -23.50 -9.18 19.64
N ILE A 362 -23.20 -8.20 18.79
CA ILE A 362 -21.87 -8.07 18.17
C ILE A 362 -20.79 -7.80 19.24
N ARG A 363 -21.09 -6.96 20.23
CA ARG A 363 -20.18 -6.64 21.36
C ARG A 363 -19.98 -7.82 22.30
N SER A 364 -20.99 -8.69 22.49
CA SER A 364 -20.87 -9.91 23.30
C SER A 364 -20.15 -11.05 22.60
N GLY A 365 -19.79 -10.89 21.32
CA GLY A 365 -19.04 -11.87 20.54
C GLY A 365 -19.90 -12.97 19.91
N GLU A 366 -21.22 -12.80 19.86
CA GLU A 366 -22.11 -13.72 19.15
C GLU A 366 -21.87 -13.70 17.64
N GLN A 367 -22.07 -14.85 16.98
CA GLN A 367 -21.97 -14.95 15.53
C GLN A 367 -23.18 -14.28 14.88
N VAL A 368 -22.95 -13.12 14.26
CA VAL A 368 -23.92 -12.40 13.43
C VAL A 368 -23.60 -12.59 11.96
N THR A 369 -24.62 -12.81 11.13
CA THR A 369 -24.46 -13.16 9.72
C THR A 369 -23.82 -12.06 8.88
N ASP A 370 -24.16 -10.79 9.11
CA ASP A 370 -23.55 -9.64 8.44
C ASP A 370 -23.06 -8.56 9.43
N LYS A 371 -22.18 -8.98 10.35
CA LYS A 371 -21.56 -8.10 11.36
C LYS A 371 -21.04 -6.78 10.77
N ARG A 372 -20.21 -6.85 9.72
CA ARG A 372 -19.56 -5.69 9.10
C ARG A 372 -20.57 -4.72 8.49
N GLY A 373 -21.64 -5.25 7.89
CA GLY A 373 -22.70 -4.44 7.30
C GLY A 373 -23.54 -3.68 8.32
N ILE A 374 -23.77 -4.28 9.50
CA ILE A 374 -24.46 -3.65 10.62
C ILE A 374 -23.57 -2.60 11.32
N GLU A 375 -22.30 -2.93 11.56
CA GLU A 375 -21.31 -1.97 12.08
C GLU A 375 -21.16 -0.75 11.16
N GLU A 376 -21.11 -0.93 9.83
CA GLU A 376 -21.06 0.19 8.87
C GLU A 376 -22.32 1.08 8.97
N ALA A 377 -23.50 0.51 9.21
CA ALA A 377 -24.74 1.26 9.36
C ALA A 377 -24.78 2.06 10.67
N ASP A 378 -24.34 1.46 11.78
CA ASP A 378 -24.21 2.10 13.09
C ASP A 378 -23.19 3.24 13.07
N GLU A 379 -22.02 3.01 12.46
CA GLU A 379 -20.97 4.00 12.30
C GLU A 379 -21.49 5.27 11.59
N LYS A 380 -22.27 5.13 10.51
CA LYS A 380 -22.86 6.28 9.79
C LYS A 380 -23.83 7.08 10.65
N PHE A 381 -24.65 6.40 11.45
CA PHE A 381 -25.55 7.06 12.40
C PHE A 381 -24.76 7.87 13.44
N ASN A 382 -23.72 7.25 14.02
CA ASN A 382 -22.86 7.89 15.00
C ASN A 382 -22.10 9.09 14.42
N ILE A 383 -21.54 8.97 13.22
CA ILE A 383 -20.84 10.08 12.54
C ILE A 383 -21.78 11.27 12.31
N ILE A 384 -23.03 11.04 11.87
CA ILE A 384 -24.02 12.12 11.70
C ILE A 384 -24.26 12.82 13.03
N ASN A 385 -24.50 12.07 14.11
CA ASN A 385 -24.73 12.65 15.43
C ASN A 385 -23.52 13.46 15.93
N LEU A 386 -22.30 12.98 15.72
CA LEU A 386 -21.08 13.69 16.09
C LEU A 386 -20.84 14.96 15.25
N VAL A 387 -21.28 14.97 13.98
CA VAL A 387 -21.25 16.18 13.15
C VAL A 387 -22.30 17.19 13.64
N CYS A 388 -23.53 16.76 13.87
CA CYS A 388 -24.63 17.62 14.29
C CYS A 388 -24.41 18.26 15.67
N THR A 389 -23.75 17.55 16.60
CA THR A 389 -23.33 18.12 17.89
C THR A 389 -22.10 19.03 17.76
N GLY A 390 -21.40 18.96 16.63
CA GLY A 390 -20.14 19.66 16.37
C GLY A 390 -18.92 19.02 17.01
N ALA A 391 -19.03 17.83 17.60
CA ALA A 391 -17.92 17.11 18.23
C ALA A 391 -16.78 16.77 17.26
N MET A 392 -17.09 16.55 15.98
CA MET A 392 -16.07 16.31 14.95
C MET A 392 -15.43 17.61 14.42
N MET A 393 -15.97 18.79 14.76
CA MET A 393 -15.52 20.08 14.25
C MET A 393 -14.33 20.62 15.07
N LYS A 394 -13.20 19.90 15.05
CA LYS A 394 -11.95 20.33 15.68
C LYS A 394 -11.29 21.46 14.88
N ILE A 395 -11.87 22.66 14.96
CA ILE A 395 -11.47 23.85 14.20
C ILE A 395 -10.85 24.94 15.06
N PHE A 396 -10.80 24.78 16.39
CA PHE A 396 -10.26 25.81 17.29
C PHE A 396 -8.92 25.38 17.87
N PRO A 397 -7.79 25.81 17.28
CA PRO A 397 -6.47 25.57 17.84
C PRO A 397 -6.26 26.41 19.11
N CYS A 398 -5.63 25.81 20.11
CA CYS A 398 -5.23 26.45 21.35
C CYS A 398 -3.87 25.91 21.79
N ARG A 399 -3.02 26.80 22.31
CA ARG A 399 -1.77 26.39 22.96
C ARG A 399 -2.01 26.17 24.44
N ASN A 400 -1.42 25.11 25.00
CA ASN A 400 -1.36 24.93 26.45
C ASN A 400 -0.54 26.08 27.09
N ILE A 401 -0.75 26.35 28.39
CA ILE A 401 -0.12 27.43 29.19
C ILE A 401 1.41 27.39 29.13
N ALA A 402 2.02 26.21 29.06
CA ALA A 402 3.48 26.09 28.87
C ALA A 402 3.96 26.51 27.48
N GLY A 403 3.06 26.82 26.54
CA GLY A 403 3.34 27.23 25.16
C GLY A 403 3.89 26.13 24.26
N LYS A 404 4.03 24.90 24.76
CA LYS A 404 4.78 23.80 24.10
C LYS A 404 3.94 22.93 23.16
N THR A 405 2.66 22.71 23.44
CA THR A 405 1.79 21.81 22.66
C THR A 405 0.57 22.53 22.10
N LEU A 406 0.23 22.23 20.84
CA LEU A 406 -0.94 22.74 20.12
C LEU A 406 -2.03 21.66 20.14
N GLU A 407 -3.19 21.99 20.71
CA GLU A 407 -4.36 21.13 20.72
C GLU A 407 -5.50 21.79 19.94
N TRP A 408 -6.34 20.98 19.29
CA TRP A 408 -7.49 21.46 18.53
C TRP A 408 -8.78 21.01 19.20
N TYR A 409 -9.63 21.97 19.52
CA TYR A 409 -10.90 21.73 20.19
C TYR A 409 -12.08 21.91 19.25
N SER A 410 -13.13 21.16 19.56
CA SER A 410 -14.49 21.38 19.09
C SER A 410 -15.28 22.25 20.07
N GLN A 411 -16.41 22.80 19.60
CA GLN A 411 -17.33 23.56 20.46
C GLN A 411 -17.95 22.73 21.59
N SER A 412 -17.92 21.40 21.50
CA SER A 412 -18.50 20.48 22.49
C SER A 412 -17.44 19.81 23.39
N ASP A 413 -16.15 19.98 23.09
CA ASP A 413 -15.08 19.34 23.87
C ASP A 413 -15.00 19.94 25.28
N GLN A 414 -14.52 19.19 26.26
CA GLN A 414 -14.18 19.76 27.55
C GLN A 414 -12.95 20.65 27.39
N LEU A 415 -13.12 21.95 27.64
CA LEU A 415 -12.04 22.92 27.54
C LEU A 415 -11.25 22.97 28.86
N PRO A 416 -9.93 23.19 28.81
CA PRO A 416 -9.11 23.39 30.01
C PRO A 416 -9.68 24.49 30.92
N GLN A 417 -9.72 24.24 32.23
CA GLN A 417 -10.31 25.18 33.22
C GLN A 417 -9.48 26.46 33.39
N ASP A 418 -8.21 26.38 33.04
CA ASP A 418 -7.16 27.38 33.13
C ASP A 418 -7.02 28.20 31.82
N MET A 419 -7.88 27.95 30.82
CA MET A 419 -7.93 28.71 29.58
C MET A 419 -8.45 30.14 29.78
N ASP A 420 -7.85 31.09 29.07
CA ASP A 420 -8.31 32.48 29.04
C ASP A 420 -9.80 32.59 28.69
N ASN A 421 -10.53 33.41 29.45
CA ASN A 421 -12.00 33.47 29.38
C ASN A 421 -12.49 33.97 28.01
N ASP A 422 -11.78 34.91 27.38
CA ASP A 422 -12.16 35.42 26.06
C ASP A 422 -12.02 34.34 24.99
N LYS A 423 -10.94 33.54 25.05
CA LYS A 423 -10.76 32.36 24.19
C LYS A 423 -11.84 31.32 24.44
N TRP A 424 -12.14 31.02 25.71
CA TRP A 424 -13.17 30.05 26.08
C TRP A 424 -14.53 30.44 25.50
N VAL A 425 -14.94 31.70 25.67
CA VAL A 425 -16.20 32.22 25.13
C VAL A 425 -16.20 32.20 23.61
N PHE A 426 -15.08 32.59 22.97
CA PHE A 426 -14.94 32.55 21.52
C PHE A 426 -15.17 31.14 20.96
N ILE A 427 -14.51 30.12 21.52
CA ILE A 427 -14.62 28.72 21.07
C ILE A 427 -16.06 28.20 21.23
N ARG A 428 -16.70 28.51 22.37
CA ARG A 428 -18.06 28.04 22.68
C ARG A 428 -19.15 28.72 21.86
N LYS A 429 -19.01 30.02 21.55
CA LYS A 429 -20.10 30.80 20.96
C LYS A 429 -19.95 31.10 19.47
N SER A 430 -18.73 31.04 18.91
CA SER A 430 -18.49 31.47 17.51
C SER A 430 -19.41 30.76 16.51
N MET A 431 -19.52 29.44 16.59
CA MET A 431 -20.37 28.66 15.68
C MET A 431 -21.87 28.89 15.92
N SER A 432 -22.28 29.17 17.17
CA SER A 432 -23.66 29.58 17.47
C SER A 432 -24.00 30.92 16.82
N TYR A 433 -23.07 31.89 16.82
CA TYR A 433 -23.25 33.15 16.11
C TYR A 433 -23.27 32.98 14.59
N VAL A 434 -22.44 32.08 14.03
CA VAL A 434 -22.54 31.71 12.60
C VAL A 434 -23.94 31.18 12.29
N ASN A 435 -24.47 30.28 13.11
CA ASN A 435 -25.82 29.73 12.96
C ASN A 435 -26.89 30.84 13.05
N GLU A 436 -26.78 31.77 13.98
CA GLU A 436 -27.70 32.91 14.11
C GLU A 436 -27.73 33.76 12.84
N MET A 437 -26.55 34.10 12.28
CA MET A 437 -26.47 34.87 11.03
C MET A 437 -27.08 34.12 9.85
N ILE A 438 -26.88 32.80 9.77
CA ILE A 438 -27.49 31.93 8.75
C ILE A 438 -29.02 31.91 8.86
N VAL A 439 -29.55 31.78 10.08
CA VAL A 439 -31.00 31.80 10.34
C VAL A 439 -31.60 33.16 9.96
N MET A 440 -30.91 34.26 10.26
CA MET A 440 -31.29 35.62 9.85
C MET A 440 -31.06 35.91 8.36
N LYS A 441 -30.52 34.96 7.58
CA LYS A 441 -30.13 35.11 6.16
C LYS A 441 -29.09 36.22 5.91
N LYS A 442 -28.30 36.57 6.93
CA LYS A 442 -27.19 37.52 6.86
C LYS A 442 -25.90 36.81 6.42
N TYR A 443 -25.88 36.35 5.16
CA TYR A 443 -24.80 35.51 4.66
C TYR A 443 -23.43 36.21 4.62
N ASN A 444 -23.39 37.51 4.31
CA ASN A 444 -22.14 38.28 4.32
C ASN A 444 -21.52 38.36 5.73
N ASP A 445 -22.35 38.57 6.76
CA ASP A 445 -21.89 38.61 8.15
C ASP A 445 -21.39 37.24 8.62
N ALA A 446 -22.05 36.15 8.16
CA ALA A 446 -21.59 34.79 8.40
C ALA A 446 -20.21 34.54 7.76
N CYS A 447 -20.00 34.94 6.49
CA CYS A 447 -18.69 34.84 5.84
C CYS A 447 -17.61 35.64 6.58
N LEU A 448 -17.92 36.86 7.03
CA LEU A 448 -16.99 37.69 7.80
C LEU A 448 -16.61 37.05 9.15
N LEU A 449 -17.55 36.35 9.81
CA LEU A 449 -17.26 35.61 11.03
C LEU A 449 -16.40 34.36 10.77
N LEU A 450 -16.66 33.64 9.67
CA LEU A 450 -15.80 32.52 9.24
C LEU A 450 -14.38 32.98 8.93
N GLU A 451 -14.21 34.14 8.29
CA GLU A 451 -12.89 34.75 8.08
C GLU A 451 -12.19 35.11 9.40
N LYS A 452 -12.93 35.60 10.40
CA LYS A 452 -12.38 35.85 11.74
C LYS A 452 -11.91 34.54 12.41
N ILE A 453 -12.66 33.45 12.28
CA ILE A 453 -12.24 32.13 12.75
C ILE A 453 -10.97 31.69 12.03
N LYS A 454 -10.88 31.85 10.71
CA LYS A 454 -9.67 31.53 9.94
C LYS A 454 -8.46 32.35 10.38
N LYS A 455 -8.63 33.66 10.60
CA LYS A 455 -7.57 34.54 11.12
C LYS A 455 -7.13 34.13 12.53
N TYR A 456 -8.07 33.70 13.37
CA TYR A 456 -7.76 33.12 14.68
C TYR A 456 -6.91 31.85 14.53
N GLN A 457 -7.28 30.93 13.63
CA GLN A 457 -6.50 29.71 13.35
C GLN A 457 -5.06 30.03 12.91
N GLN A 458 -4.90 31.01 12.01
CA GLN A 458 -3.60 31.46 11.52
C GLN A 458 -2.73 32.06 12.63
N LYS A 459 -3.35 32.85 13.52
CA LYS A 459 -2.67 33.49 14.65
C LYS A 459 -2.17 32.46 15.67
N GLU A 460 -3.00 31.52 16.10
CA GLU A 460 -2.63 30.57 17.17
C GLU A 460 -1.65 29.48 16.68
N CYS A 461 -1.74 29.09 15.41
CA CYS A 461 -0.92 28.02 14.83
C CYS A 461 0.46 28.45 14.32
N ASP A 462 0.86 29.74 14.40
CA ASP A 462 2.16 30.32 13.99
C ASP A 462 3.17 29.35 13.30
N GLY A 463 3.06 29.18 11.98
CA GLY A 463 3.97 28.35 11.18
C GLY A 463 3.74 26.82 11.20
N LEU A 464 2.76 26.31 11.96
CA LEU A 464 2.36 24.89 12.00
C LEU A 464 1.30 24.52 10.97
N LEU A 465 0.62 25.51 10.36
CA LEU A 465 -0.35 25.28 9.30
C LEU A 465 0.32 24.81 7.99
N PRO A 466 -0.39 24.04 7.15
CA PRO A 466 0.11 23.74 5.81
C PRO A 466 0.23 25.04 4.99
N ALA A 467 1.29 25.13 4.17
CA ALA A 467 1.49 26.26 3.27
C ALA A 467 0.28 26.49 2.35
N ASP A 468 0.00 27.74 1.96
CA ASP A 468 -1.17 28.08 1.16
C ASP A 468 -1.26 27.31 -0.17
N ASN A 469 -0.11 27.09 -0.83
CA ASN A 469 -0.05 26.30 -2.05
C ASN A 469 -0.44 24.83 -1.80
N LYS A 470 -0.06 24.28 -0.63
CA LYS A 470 -0.42 22.93 -0.22
C LYS A 470 -1.90 22.81 0.12
N PHE A 471 -2.45 23.81 0.82
CA PHE A 471 -3.87 23.92 1.10
C PHE A 471 -4.70 23.95 -0.20
N LYS A 472 -4.30 24.79 -1.17
CA LYS A 472 -4.94 24.86 -2.50
C LYS A 472 -4.78 23.56 -3.28
N ALA A 473 -3.60 22.93 -3.26
CA ALA A 473 -3.37 21.66 -3.94
C ALA A 473 -4.25 20.54 -3.39
N GLU A 474 -4.47 20.50 -2.08
CA GLU A 474 -5.41 19.55 -1.46
C GLU A 474 -6.86 19.81 -1.90
N LYS A 475 -7.27 21.08 -1.97
CA LYS A 475 -8.60 21.40 -2.51
C LYS A 475 -8.77 20.96 -3.96
N ILE A 476 -7.75 21.15 -4.80
CA ILE A 476 -7.75 20.67 -6.19
C ILE A 476 -7.80 19.14 -6.21
N TYR A 477 -6.98 18.47 -5.41
CA TYR A 477 -6.97 17.01 -5.29
C TYR A 477 -8.34 16.46 -4.89
N ASN A 478 -9.04 17.12 -3.97
CA ASN A 478 -10.38 16.72 -3.53
C ASN A 478 -11.43 16.75 -4.65
N GLN A 479 -11.21 17.56 -5.70
CA GLN A 479 -12.04 17.60 -6.90
C GLN A 479 -11.77 16.43 -7.86
N PHE A 480 -10.62 15.75 -7.75
CA PHE A 480 -10.38 14.52 -8.48
C PHE A 480 -11.30 13.43 -7.94
N ASP A 481 -12.29 13.05 -8.75
CA ASP A 481 -13.12 11.90 -8.45
C ASP A 481 -12.36 10.64 -8.87
N TYR A 482 -11.84 9.91 -7.88
CA TYR A 482 -11.36 8.53 -8.05
C TYR A 482 -12.51 7.61 -8.42
N SER A 483 -12.96 7.79 -9.65
CA SER A 483 -14.25 7.28 -10.07
C SER A 483 -14.07 5.85 -10.55
N LYS A 484 -14.93 5.01 -9.99
CA LYS A 484 -15.25 3.69 -10.54
C LYS A 484 -15.50 3.77 -12.05
N SER A 485 -15.99 4.92 -12.54
CA SER A 485 -16.19 5.22 -13.95
C SER A 485 -14.92 5.12 -14.79
N VAL A 486 -13.79 5.70 -14.37
CA VAL A 486 -12.52 5.58 -15.10
C VAL A 486 -12.05 4.13 -15.12
N ALA A 487 -12.12 3.43 -13.98
CA ALA A 487 -11.76 2.02 -13.89
C ALA A 487 -12.63 1.15 -14.83
N MET A 488 -13.95 1.32 -14.79
CA MET A 488 -14.90 0.61 -15.65
C MET A 488 -14.71 0.94 -17.13
N ALA A 489 -14.48 2.21 -17.48
CA ALA A 489 -14.19 2.61 -18.85
C ALA A 489 -12.93 1.91 -19.37
N CYS A 490 -11.84 1.91 -18.59
CA CYS A 490 -10.61 1.19 -18.92
C CYS A 490 -10.84 -0.32 -19.09
N ILE A 491 -11.63 -0.96 -18.21
CA ILE A 491 -11.97 -2.39 -18.35
C ILE A 491 -12.77 -2.63 -19.64
N CYS A 492 -13.83 -1.85 -19.89
CA CYS A 492 -14.68 -2.02 -21.08
C CYS A 492 -13.89 -1.81 -22.38
N ILE A 493 -13.11 -0.72 -22.46
CA ILE A 493 -12.23 -0.44 -23.60
C ILE A 493 -11.21 -1.57 -23.75
N GLY A 494 -10.57 -1.97 -22.65
CA GLY A 494 -9.60 -3.05 -22.60
C GLY A 494 -10.16 -4.37 -23.12
N LEU A 495 -11.34 -4.79 -22.68
CA LEU A 495 -12.01 -6.02 -23.09
C LEU A 495 -12.43 -6.00 -24.55
N ILE A 496 -13.08 -4.92 -25.01
CA ILE A 496 -13.50 -4.78 -26.42
C ILE A 496 -12.28 -4.83 -27.33
N CYS A 497 -11.22 -4.08 -26.97
CA CYS A 497 -9.99 -4.07 -27.73
C CYS A 497 -9.29 -5.42 -27.68
N PHE A 498 -9.26 -6.09 -26.53
CA PHE A 498 -8.69 -7.41 -26.38
C PHE A 498 -9.35 -8.43 -27.31
N ILE A 499 -10.68 -8.49 -27.32
CA ILE A 499 -11.45 -9.36 -28.21
C ILE A 499 -11.17 -9.02 -29.68
N TYR A 500 -11.18 -7.72 -30.03
CA TYR A 500 -10.85 -7.26 -31.39
C TYR A 500 -9.43 -7.67 -31.82
N TYR A 501 -8.43 -7.53 -30.95
CA TYR A 501 -7.05 -7.93 -31.23
C TYR A 501 -6.91 -9.45 -31.37
N CYS A 502 -7.55 -10.24 -30.51
CA CYS A 502 -7.61 -11.69 -30.63
C CYS A 502 -8.23 -12.10 -31.98
N HIS A 503 -9.34 -11.46 -32.37
CA HIS A 503 -10.00 -11.72 -33.65
C HIS A 503 -9.12 -11.32 -34.85
N CYS A 504 -8.46 -10.15 -34.82
CA CYS A 504 -7.53 -9.72 -35.86
C CYS A 504 -6.36 -10.70 -36.00
N MET A 505 -5.81 -11.20 -34.90
CA MET A 505 -4.72 -12.17 -34.94
C MET A 505 -5.17 -13.53 -35.46
N ALA A 506 -6.31 -14.05 -34.99
CA ALA A 506 -6.87 -15.29 -35.49
C ALA A 506 -7.25 -15.21 -36.98
N SER A 507 -7.69 -14.04 -37.45
CA SER A 507 -8.01 -13.80 -38.87
C SER A 507 -6.82 -13.32 -39.71
N GLN A 508 -5.64 -13.16 -39.10
CA GLN A 508 -4.44 -12.57 -39.72
C GLN A 508 -4.67 -11.21 -40.39
N LYS A 509 -5.71 -10.48 -39.98
CA LYS A 509 -6.02 -9.13 -40.48
C LYS A 509 -5.20 -8.09 -39.73
N ARG A 510 -4.79 -7.04 -40.45
CA ARG A 510 -4.09 -5.91 -39.83
C ARG A 510 -5.07 -5.09 -38.98
N THR A 511 -4.66 -4.77 -37.76
CA THR A 511 -5.39 -3.87 -36.88
C THR A 511 -5.59 -2.50 -37.53
N SER A 512 -6.79 -1.91 -37.36
CA SER A 512 -7.10 -0.58 -37.89
C SER A 512 -6.18 0.50 -37.31
N ARG A 513 -5.52 1.28 -38.19
CA ARG A 513 -4.67 2.41 -37.78
C ARG A 513 -5.45 3.48 -37.02
N LYS A 514 -6.69 3.77 -37.44
CA LYS A 514 -7.56 4.76 -36.77
C LYS A 514 -7.86 4.34 -35.33
N ALA A 515 -8.16 3.05 -35.11
CA ALA A 515 -8.43 2.51 -33.78
C ALA A 515 -7.19 2.63 -32.87
N ILE A 516 -5.99 2.33 -33.38
CA ILE A 516 -4.74 2.48 -32.61
C ILE A 516 -4.51 3.94 -32.20
N ILE A 517 -4.76 4.91 -33.08
CA ILE A 517 -4.60 6.33 -32.77
C ILE A 517 -5.59 6.76 -31.68
N ILE A 518 -6.87 6.42 -31.82
CA ILE A 518 -7.90 6.74 -30.82
C ILE A 518 -7.54 6.15 -29.45
N LEU A 519 -7.15 4.88 -29.41
CA LEU A 519 -6.75 4.21 -28.17
C LEU A 519 -5.51 4.85 -27.54
N ASN A 520 -4.56 5.32 -28.35
CA ASN A 520 -3.40 6.04 -27.82
C ASN A 520 -3.78 7.40 -27.22
N ILE A 521 -4.71 8.14 -27.84
CA ILE A 521 -5.24 9.40 -27.28
C ILE A 521 -5.91 9.13 -25.93
N LEU A 522 -6.77 8.11 -25.86
CA LEU A 522 -7.41 7.70 -24.61
C LEU A 522 -6.40 7.28 -23.55
N LEU A 523 -5.34 6.55 -23.94
CA LEU A 523 -4.28 6.12 -23.04
C LEU A 523 -3.58 7.32 -22.41
N TRP A 524 -3.29 8.36 -23.21
CA TRP A 524 -2.70 9.62 -22.75
C TRP A 524 -3.61 10.38 -21.77
N ILE A 525 -4.91 10.43 -22.05
CA ILE A 525 -5.89 11.06 -21.16
C ILE A 525 -5.88 10.36 -19.78
N VAL A 526 -5.98 9.02 -19.76
CA VAL A 526 -5.97 8.26 -18.50
C VAL A 526 -4.63 8.40 -17.77
N PHE A 527 -3.51 8.38 -18.50
CA PHE A 527 -2.19 8.50 -17.90
C PHE A 527 -1.92 9.88 -17.29
N THR A 528 -2.32 10.95 -17.98
CA THR A 528 -2.18 12.33 -17.47
C THR A 528 -3.09 12.55 -16.26
N TYR A 529 -4.32 12.03 -16.30
CA TYR A 529 -5.24 12.03 -15.17
C TYR A 529 -4.64 11.34 -13.94
N LEU A 530 -4.15 10.09 -14.08
CA LEU A 530 -3.54 9.36 -12.97
C LEU A 530 -2.26 10.02 -12.48
N SER A 531 -1.43 10.55 -13.38
CA SER A 531 -0.20 11.27 -13.01
C SER A 531 -0.52 12.50 -12.17
N ALA A 532 -1.50 13.32 -12.58
CA ALA A 532 -1.93 14.47 -11.81
C ALA A 532 -2.46 14.08 -10.42
N ALA A 533 -3.28 13.02 -10.34
CA ALA A 533 -3.82 12.52 -9.08
C ALA A 533 -2.71 12.03 -8.12
N ILE A 534 -1.76 11.22 -8.60
CA ILE A 534 -0.62 10.73 -7.80
C ILE A 534 0.28 11.88 -7.37
N CYS A 535 0.62 12.80 -8.27
CA CYS A 535 1.50 13.94 -7.96
C CYS A 535 0.86 14.89 -6.94
N LEU A 536 -0.43 15.21 -7.09
CA LEU A 536 -1.15 16.04 -6.13
C LEU A 536 -1.22 15.34 -4.76
N ARG A 537 -1.57 14.06 -4.71
CA ARG A 537 -1.60 13.30 -3.45
C ARG A 537 -0.24 13.30 -2.77
N GLY A 538 0.84 13.04 -3.50
CA GLY A 538 2.19 13.02 -2.95
C GLY A 538 2.68 14.40 -2.47
N TYR A 539 2.28 15.47 -3.17
CA TYR A 539 2.56 16.84 -2.72
C TYR A 539 1.79 17.19 -1.43
N VAL A 540 0.55 16.74 -1.30
CA VAL A 540 -0.27 16.94 -0.08
C VAL A 540 0.23 16.08 1.08
N SER A 541 0.69 14.85 0.84
CA SER A 541 1.16 13.96 1.90
C SER A 541 2.61 14.20 2.31
N ASN A 542 3.40 14.97 1.54
CA ASN A 542 4.86 15.14 1.69
C ASN A 542 5.67 13.83 1.49
N HIS A 543 5.10 12.83 0.85
CA HIS A 543 5.81 11.59 0.51
C HIS A 543 5.25 10.98 -0.78
N LEU A 544 5.96 10.01 -1.37
CA LEU A 544 5.41 9.26 -2.49
C LEU A 544 4.22 8.42 -1.99
N PRO A 545 3.05 8.47 -2.66
CA PRO A 545 1.86 7.75 -2.22
C PRO A 545 2.04 6.26 -2.53
N LEU A 546 2.64 5.53 -1.59
CA LEU A 546 2.94 4.10 -1.62
C LEU A 546 2.68 3.44 -0.26
N SER A 547 1.97 4.14 0.63
CA SER A 547 1.85 3.79 2.06
C SER A 547 0.82 2.69 2.33
N ASN A 548 -0.20 2.57 1.49
CA ASN A 548 -1.33 1.67 1.68
C ASN A 548 -1.74 0.94 0.38
N GLY A 549 -2.68 0.01 0.50
CA GLY A 549 -3.14 -0.82 -0.63
C GLY A 549 -3.75 -0.02 -1.78
N PHE A 550 -4.50 1.05 -1.48
CA PHE A 550 -5.08 1.93 -2.49
C PHE A 550 -3.98 2.65 -3.29
N GLU A 551 -3.05 3.29 -2.59
CA GLU A 551 -1.94 4.05 -3.17
C GLU A 551 -1.03 3.16 -4.03
N THR A 552 -0.67 1.98 -3.52
CA THR A 552 0.18 1.04 -4.27
C THR A 552 -0.52 0.47 -5.50
N MET A 553 -1.83 0.20 -5.45
CA MET A 553 -2.60 -0.24 -6.62
C MET A 553 -2.82 0.86 -7.66
N GLN A 554 -3.03 2.10 -7.23
CA GLN A 554 -3.07 3.25 -8.12
C GLN A 554 -1.71 3.44 -8.81
N PHE A 555 -0.61 3.30 -8.06
CA PHE A 555 0.73 3.35 -8.61
C PHE A 555 1.00 2.20 -9.60
N MET A 556 0.54 0.98 -9.30
CA MET A 556 0.59 -0.15 -10.23
C MET A 556 -0.18 0.15 -11.51
N ALA A 557 -1.38 0.74 -11.42
CA ALA A 557 -2.14 1.18 -12.60
C ALA A 557 -1.32 2.15 -13.45
N TRP A 558 -0.68 3.13 -12.82
CA TRP A 558 0.21 4.08 -13.51
C TRP A 558 1.42 3.39 -14.16
N CYS A 559 2.06 2.44 -13.46
CA CYS A 559 3.15 1.63 -14.02
C CYS A 559 2.71 0.81 -15.24
N THR A 560 1.53 0.20 -15.21
CA THR A 560 1.02 -0.57 -16.36
C THR A 560 0.84 0.31 -17.59
N LEU A 561 0.29 1.52 -17.43
CA LEU A 561 0.16 2.48 -18.53
C LEU A 561 1.52 2.94 -19.05
N LEU A 562 2.45 3.28 -18.16
CA LEU A 562 3.81 3.69 -18.53
C LEU A 562 4.52 2.59 -19.32
N LEU A 563 4.46 1.35 -18.84
CA LEU A 563 5.03 0.19 -19.53
C LEU A 563 4.35 -0.04 -20.88
N THR A 564 3.02 0.10 -20.97
CA THR A 564 2.31 0.06 -22.24
C THR A 564 2.83 1.14 -23.20
N PHE A 565 3.02 2.39 -22.77
CA PHE A 565 3.58 3.43 -23.65
C PHE A 565 4.97 3.09 -24.19
N LEU A 566 5.84 2.58 -23.32
CA LEU A 566 7.23 2.27 -23.68
C LEU A 566 7.31 1.06 -24.61
N LEU A 567 6.48 0.05 -24.37
CA LEU A 567 6.59 -1.26 -25.02
C LEU A 567 5.61 -1.45 -26.19
N GLN A 568 4.53 -0.67 -26.30
CA GLN A 568 3.52 -0.81 -27.36
C GLN A 568 4.10 -0.65 -28.77
N ARG A 569 5.16 0.14 -28.93
CA ARG A 569 5.84 0.33 -30.23
C ARG A 569 6.40 -0.99 -30.76
N LYS A 570 6.80 -1.90 -29.86
CA LYS A 570 7.30 -3.23 -30.21
C LYS A 570 6.19 -4.27 -30.20
N PHE A 571 5.18 -4.12 -29.32
CA PHE A 571 4.12 -5.10 -29.15
C PHE A 571 2.74 -4.43 -29.08
N ALA A 572 2.03 -4.39 -30.21
CA ALA A 572 0.71 -3.74 -30.31
C ALA A 572 -0.34 -4.30 -29.34
N MET A 573 -0.18 -5.55 -28.90
CA MET A 573 -1.08 -6.22 -27.95
C MET A 573 -1.00 -5.65 -26.52
N LEU A 574 0.05 -4.89 -26.19
CA LEU A 574 0.16 -4.24 -24.89
C LEU A 574 -0.86 -3.11 -24.68
N LEU A 575 -1.44 -2.59 -25.76
CA LEU A 575 -2.43 -1.52 -25.69
C LEU A 575 -3.73 -1.99 -24.99
N PRO A 576 -4.42 -3.07 -25.44
CA PRO A 576 -5.56 -3.60 -24.71
C PRO A 576 -5.18 -4.10 -23.31
N PHE A 577 -3.99 -4.67 -23.13
CA PHE A 577 -3.52 -5.10 -21.80
C PHE A 577 -3.34 -3.95 -20.84
N GLY A 578 -2.80 -2.81 -21.31
CA GLY A 578 -2.60 -1.61 -20.50
C GLY A 578 -3.91 -1.09 -19.94
N PHE A 579 -4.94 -0.97 -20.80
CA PHE A 579 -6.28 -0.57 -20.36
C PHE A 579 -6.90 -1.59 -19.41
N LEU A 580 -6.82 -2.88 -19.71
CA LEU A 580 -7.41 -3.93 -18.89
C LEU A 580 -6.74 -4.01 -17.51
N LEU A 581 -5.41 -4.01 -17.44
CA LEU A 581 -4.67 -4.03 -16.19
C LEU A 581 -4.85 -2.73 -15.40
N CYS A 582 -4.80 -1.56 -16.04
CA CYS A 582 -5.08 -0.28 -15.39
C CYS A 582 -6.50 -0.28 -14.79
N GLY A 583 -7.50 -0.72 -15.55
CA GLY A 583 -8.87 -0.77 -15.07
C GLY A 583 -9.07 -1.74 -13.91
N LEU A 584 -8.50 -2.96 -14.00
CA LEU A 584 -8.57 -3.95 -12.93
C LEU A 584 -7.83 -3.51 -11.66
N THR A 585 -6.62 -2.97 -11.78
CA THR A 585 -5.84 -2.48 -10.62
C THR A 585 -6.50 -1.28 -9.95
N LEU A 586 -7.09 -0.35 -10.72
CA LEU A 586 -7.92 0.71 -10.15
C LEU A 586 -9.17 0.16 -9.46
N MET A 587 -9.86 -0.82 -10.04
CA MET A 587 -11.01 -1.45 -9.39
C MET A 587 -10.63 -2.09 -8.06
N VAL A 588 -9.50 -2.80 -8.06
CA VAL A 588 -8.93 -3.42 -6.86
C VAL A 588 -8.62 -2.37 -5.79
N SER A 589 -8.02 -1.24 -6.17
CA SER A 589 -7.69 -0.17 -5.22
C SER A 589 -8.91 0.27 -4.40
N MET A 590 -10.11 0.17 -5.00
CA MET A 590 -11.39 0.59 -4.43
C MET A 590 -12.17 -0.51 -3.69
N LEU A 591 -11.63 -1.75 -3.57
CA LEU A 591 -12.33 -2.85 -2.89
C LEU A 591 -12.44 -2.66 -1.36
N GLY A 592 -11.50 -1.93 -0.76
CA GLY A 592 -11.54 -1.54 0.65
C GLY A 592 -12.28 -0.22 0.83
N GLU A 593 -11.57 0.88 0.61
CA GLU A 593 -12.14 2.22 0.53
C GLU A 593 -11.89 2.81 -0.86
N SER A 594 -12.90 3.45 -1.45
CA SER A 594 -12.82 3.98 -2.82
C SER A 594 -11.87 5.18 -2.97
N ASN A 595 -11.63 5.92 -1.89
CA ASN A 595 -10.57 6.92 -1.80
C ASN A 595 -10.21 7.11 -0.31
N PRO A 596 -9.27 6.31 0.22
CA PRO A 596 -8.86 6.42 1.60
C PRO A 596 -8.19 7.76 1.86
N GLN A 597 -8.36 8.20 3.09
CA GLN A 597 -7.90 9.49 3.58
C GLN A 597 -6.38 9.65 3.42
N ILE A 598 -5.92 10.89 3.33
CA ILE A 598 -4.48 11.19 3.37
C ILE A 598 -4.05 11.26 4.83
N THR A 599 -3.39 10.19 5.28
CA THR A 599 -2.85 10.04 6.63
C THR A 599 -1.37 10.38 6.70
N GLN A 600 -0.87 10.59 7.91
CA GLN A 600 0.57 10.70 8.16
C GLN A 600 1.22 9.31 8.10
N LEU A 601 2.47 9.23 7.65
CA LEU A 601 3.21 7.96 7.65
C LEU A 601 3.48 7.50 9.08
N MET A 602 3.29 6.20 9.33
CA MET A 602 3.82 5.55 10.52
C MET A 602 5.36 5.63 10.51
N PRO A 603 6.02 5.76 11.67
CA PRO A 603 7.47 5.93 11.76
C PRO A 603 8.28 4.89 10.97
N VAL A 604 7.90 3.61 11.05
CA VAL A 604 8.57 2.52 10.32
C VAL A 604 8.52 2.68 8.79
N LEU A 605 7.48 3.32 8.26
CA LEU A 605 7.32 3.54 6.81
C LEU A 605 8.13 4.74 6.30
N GLN A 606 8.71 5.55 7.19
CA GLN A 606 9.54 6.71 6.83
C GLN A 606 10.95 6.28 6.36
N SER A 607 11.01 5.54 5.26
CA SER A 607 12.29 5.11 4.67
C SER A 607 12.27 5.21 3.13
N PRO A 608 13.28 5.88 2.52
CA PRO A 608 13.46 5.87 1.07
C PRO A 608 13.65 4.45 0.51
N LEU A 609 14.29 3.55 1.26
CA LEU A 609 14.53 2.17 0.83
C LEU A 609 13.21 1.41 0.62
N LEU A 610 12.26 1.58 1.55
CA LEU A 610 10.93 0.98 1.43
C LEU A 610 10.20 1.50 0.17
N SER A 611 10.28 2.81 -0.08
CA SER A 611 9.66 3.41 -1.28
C SER A 611 10.24 2.82 -2.57
N ILE A 612 11.58 2.71 -2.66
CA ILE A 612 12.26 2.12 -3.83
C ILE A 612 11.88 0.64 -3.97
N HIS A 613 11.85 -0.11 -2.87
CA HIS A 613 11.41 -1.51 -2.83
C HIS A 613 10.01 -1.66 -3.47
N VAL A 614 9.02 -0.90 -2.98
CA VAL A 614 7.64 -0.98 -3.47
C VAL A 614 7.57 -0.64 -4.96
N VAL A 615 8.24 0.43 -5.40
CA VAL A 615 8.25 0.83 -6.83
C VAL A 615 8.78 -0.29 -7.71
N VAL A 616 9.92 -0.89 -7.35
CA VAL A 616 10.55 -1.96 -8.13
C VAL A 616 9.65 -3.19 -8.21
N ILE A 617 9.02 -3.59 -7.09
CA ILE A 617 8.09 -4.72 -7.04
C ILE A 617 6.83 -4.45 -7.87
N MET A 618 6.25 -3.25 -7.82
CA MET A 618 5.05 -2.90 -8.61
C MET A 618 5.33 -2.95 -10.12
N ILE A 619 6.51 -2.53 -10.56
CA ILE A 619 6.94 -2.66 -11.96
C ILE A 619 7.09 -4.15 -12.33
N ALA A 620 7.72 -4.96 -11.47
CA ALA A 620 7.87 -6.40 -11.68
C ALA A 620 6.50 -7.09 -11.82
N TYR A 621 5.56 -6.82 -10.91
CA TYR A 621 4.21 -7.39 -10.96
C TYR A 621 3.43 -6.96 -12.20
N SER A 622 3.59 -5.70 -12.64
CA SER A 622 2.99 -5.21 -13.89
C SER A 622 3.49 -6.01 -15.10
N LEU A 623 4.79 -6.30 -15.17
CA LEU A 623 5.39 -7.12 -16.23
C LEU A 623 4.90 -8.58 -16.17
N LEU A 624 4.81 -9.19 -14.98
CA LEU A 624 4.26 -10.54 -14.81
C LEU A 624 2.78 -10.62 -15.22
N ALA A 625 1.99 -9.58 -14.93
CA ALA A 625 0.59 -9.49 -15.35
C ALA A 625 0.46 -9.40 -16.88
N PHE A 626 1.36 -8.67 -17.57
CA PHE A 626 1.42 -8.68 -19.03
C PHE A 626 1.74 -10.07 -19.59
N ILE A 627 2.67 -10.81 -18.96
CA ILE A 627 3.01 -12.18 -19.38
C ILE A 627 1.79 -13.11 -19.21
N MET A 628 1.04 -12.97 -18.12
CA MET A 628 -0.20 -13.73 -17.87
C MET A 628 -1.24 -13.45 -18.97
N LEU A 629 -1.53 -12.18 -19.28
CA LEU A 629 -2.50 -11.83 -20.35
C LEU A 629 -2.05 -12.31 -21.73
N ASN A 630 -0.74 -12.27 -21.99
CA ASN A 630 -0.17 -12.84 -23.20
C ASN A 630 -0.38 -14.37 -23.28
N GLY A 631 -0.26 -15.06 -22.15
CA GLY A 631 -0.59 -16.48 -22.02
C GLY A 631 -2.07 -16.77 -22.28
N VAL A 632 -2.99 -15.97 -21.70
CA VAL A 632 -4.44 -16.08 -21.95
C VAL A 632 -4.74 -15.91 -23.44
N THR A 633 -4.10 -14.95 -24.09
CA THR A 633 -4.25 -14.74 -25.55
C THR A 633 -3.85 -15.98 -26.34
N ALA A 634 -2.73 -16.61 -25.99
CA ALA A 634 -2.26 -17.81 -26.66
C ALA A 634 -3.24 -18.99 -26.48
N VAL A 635 -3.86 -19.14 -25.31
CA VAL A 635 -4.89 -20.17 -25.06
C VAL A 635 -6.14 -19.93 -25.92
N ILE A 636 -6.61 -18.68 -26.00
CA ILE A 636 -7.77 -18.32 -26.84
C ILE A 636 -7.46 -18.60 -28.33
N LEU A 637 -6.27 -18.22 -28.81
CA LEU A 637 -5.86 -18.48 -30.19
C LEU A 637 -5.75 -19.97 -30.49
N HIS A 638 -5.28 -20.78 -29.53
CA HIS A 638 -5.18 -22.24 -29.68
C HIS A 638 -6.57 -22.89 -29.83
N GLN A 639 -7.58 -22.41 -29.11
CA GLN A 639 -8.95 -22.92 -29.19
C GLN A 639 -9.69 -22.50 -30.46
N SER A 640 -9.25 -21.42 -31.13
CA SER A 640 -9.94 -20.84 -32.29
C SER A 640 -9.80 -21.65 -33.62
N GLN A 641 -9.36 -22.92 -33.56
CA GLN A 641 -9.20 -23.92 -34.65
C GLN A 641 -8.43 -23.52 -35.92
N LYS A 642 -8.01 -22.26 -36.07
CA LYS A 642 -7.16 -21.78 -37.18
C LYS A 642 -5.70 -22.10 -36.92
N GLU A 643 -4.89 -22.29 -37.96
CA GLU A 643 -3.44 -22.48 -37.89
C GLU A 643 -2.69 -21.24 -37.35
N CYS A 644 -2.89 -20.90 -36.08
CA CYS A 644 -2.31 -19.74 -35.40
C CYS A 644 -0.97 -20.07 -34.73
N LYS A 645 -0.27 -21.13 -35.18
CA LYS A 645 0.91 -21.67 -34.50
C LYS A 645 2.04 -20.65 -34.43
N GLU A 646 2.31 -19.94 -35.52
CA GLU A 646 3.34 -18.89 -35.60
C GLU A 646 3.04 -17.75 -34.63
N GLN A 647 1.77 -17.34 -34.53
CA GLN A 647 1.34 -16.28 -33.62
C GLN A 647 1.56 -16.70 -32.15
N ILE A 648 1.17 -17.93 -31.78
CA ILE A 648 1.34 -18.45 -30.42
C ILE A 648 2.83 -18.57 -30.04
N GLU A 649 3.68 -18.98 -30.98
CA GLU A 649 5.14 -19.00 -30.81
C GLU A 649 5.72 -17.59 -30.65
N ARG A 650 5.24 -16.62 -31.44
CA ARG A 650 5.61 -15.21 -31.28
C ARG A 650 5.24 -14.68 -29.91
N LEU A 651 4.05 -15.02 -29.38
CA LEU A 651 3.65 -14.62 -28.03
C LEU A 651 4.58 -15.23 -26.97
N GLN A 652 5.02 -16.48 -27.13
CA GLN A 652 5.99 -17.10 -26.23
C GLN A 652 7.32 -16.34 -26.22
N ILE A 653 7.83 -15.95 -27.39
CA ILE A 653 9.06 -15.15 -27.51
C ILE A 653 8.91 -13.81 -26.77
N ILE A 654 7.78 -13.12 -26.96
CA ILE A 654 7.49 -11.85 -26.27
C ILE A 654 7.46 -12.04 -24.76
N SER A 655 6.71 -13.04 -24.28
CA SER A 655 6.65 -13.35 -22.85
C SER A 655 8.03 -13.70 -22.29
N GLN A 656 8.86 -14.46 -23.02
CA GLN A 656 10.22 -14.77 -22.58
C GLN A 656 11.10 -13.52 -22.50
N ILE A 657 10.96 -12.56 -23.41
CA ILE A 657 11.69 -11.28 -23.35
C ILE A 657 11.28 -10.47 -22.11
N ILE A 658 9.98 -10.40 -21.81
CA ILE A 658 9.45 -9.67 -20.64
C ILE A 658 9.77 -10.38 -19.32
N LEU A 659 9.86 -11.72 -19.34
CA LEU A 659 10.11 -12.55 -18.16
C LEU A 659 11.46 -12.25 -17.49
N TYR A 660 12.52 -12.00 -18.27
CA TYR A 660 13.84 -11.65 -17.73
C TYR A 660 13.78 -10.38 -16.85
N PRO A 661 13.43 -9.18 -17.36
CA PRO A 661 13.35 -7.98 -16.54
C PRO A 661 12.32 -8.11 -15.41
N ALA A 662 11.22 -8.85 -15.59
CA ALA A 662 10.25 -9.06 -14.53
C ALA A 662 10.86 -9.79 -13.31
N ILE A 663 11.53 -10.93 -13.53
CA ILE A 663 12.13 -11.72 -12.45
C ILE A 663 13.32 -11.00 -11.84
N PHE A 664 14.12 -10.30 -12.64
CA PHE A 664 15.27 -9.55 -12.14
C PHE A 664 14.85 -8.36 -11.28
N LEU A 665 13.83 -7.60 -11.70
CA LEU A 665 13.26 -6.55 -10.87
C LEU A 665 12.63 -7.14 -9.60
N LEU A 666 11.95 -8.29 -9.67
CA LEU A 666 11.43 -8.98 -8.49
C LEU A 666 12.55 -9.35 -7.51
N ALA A 667 13.66 -9.94 -8.00
CA ALA A 667 14.81 -10.30 -7.18
C ALA A 667 15.51 -9.08 -6.56
N ILE A 668 15.70 -8.00 -7.33
CA ILE A 668 16.23 -6.73 -6.84
C ILE A 668 15.30 -6.14 -5.78
N GLY A 669 13.99 -6.18 -6.00
CA GLY A 669 13.00 -5.73 -5.04
C GLY A 669 13.10 -6.51 -3.73
N ILE A 670 13.11 -7.85 -3.77
CA ILE A 670 13.29 -8.69 -2.57
C ILE A 670 14.57 -8.31 -1.83
N PHE A 671 15.68 -8.09 -2.55
CA PHE A 671 16.93 -7.65 -1.95
C PHE A 671 16.82 -6.29 -1.26
N ILE A 672 16.27 -5.27 -1.93
CA ILE A 672 16.10 -3.92 -1.34
C ILE A 672 15.21 -4.01 -0.09
N GLY A 673 14.20 -4.88 -0.11
CA GLY A 673 13.35 -5.18 1.05
C GLY A 673 14.15 -5.77 2.20
N ALA A 674 15.02 -6.75 1.94
CA ALA A 674 15.90 -7.35 2.94
C ALA A 674 16.91 -6.34 3.54
N VAL A 675 17.42 -5.41 2.73
CA VAL A 675 18.29 -4.32 3.21
C VAL A 675 17.51 -3.35 4.11
N TRP A 676 16.30 -2.96 3.68
CA TRP A 676 15.42 -2.14 4.49
C TRP A 676 15.08 -2.81 5.82
N ALA A 677 14.70 -4.09 5.81
CA ALA A 677 14.42 -4.86 7.02
C ALA A 677 15.64 -4.88 7.97
N ASN A 678 16.86 -5.02 7.42
CA ASN A 678 18.07 -5.01 8.24
C ASN A 678 18.34 -3.64 8.91
N VAL A 679 18.05 -2.55 8.20
CA VAL A 679 18.22 -1.18 8.71
C VAL A 679 17.09 -0.79 9.67
N SER A 680 15.92 -1.42 9.55
CA SER A 680 14.72 -1.07 10.33
C SER A 680 14.52 -1.98 11.55
N TRP A 681 14.82 -3.26 11.42
CA TRP A 681 14.57 -4.32 12.41
C TRP A 681 15.84 -5.08 12.79
N GLY A 682 17.03 -4.62 12.40
CA GLY A 682 18.29 -5.27 12.75
C GLY A 682 18.51 -6.67 12.16
N ARG A 683 17.59 -7.17 11.31
CA ARG A 683 17.67 -8.47 10.63
C ARG A 683 17.22 -8.35 9.18
N TYR A 684 17.87 -9.07 8.27
CA TYR A 684 17.60 -8.97 6.83
C TYR A 684 16.51 -9.93 6.33
N TRP A 685 16.14 -10.95 7.11
CA TRP A 685 15.11 -11.92 6.78
C TRP A 685 14.46 -12.44 8.06
N GLY A 686 13.14 -12.59 8.05
CA GLY A 686 12.33 -12.98 9.20
C GLY A 686 11.37 -14.16 8.97
N TRP A 687 11.33 -14.73 7.76
CA TRP A 687 10.39 -15.81 7.39
C TRP A 687 8.91 -15.45 7.52
N ASP A 688 8.59 -14.15 7.47
CA ASP A 688 7.21 -13.67 7.43
C ASP A 688 6.49 -14.18 6.16
N PRO A 689 5.16 -14.40 6.21
CA PRO A 689 4.42 -14.90 5.06
C PRO A 689 4.62 -14.09 3.76
N LYS A 690 4.78 -12.77 3.81
CA LYS A 690 5.06 -11.97 2.60
C LYS A 690 6.45 -12.24 2.05
N GLU A 691 7.46 -12.30 2.92
CA GLU A 691 8.83 -12.65 2.54
C GLU A 691 8.87 -14.04 1.88
N VAL A 692 8.22 -15.03 2.50
CA VAL A 692 8.12 -16.41 1.99
C VAL A 692 7.42 -16.47 0.65
N TRP A 693 6.28 -15.81 0.50
CA TRP A 693 5.54 -15.78 -0.77
C TRP A 693 6.26 -15.02 -1.87
N ALA A 694 7.04 -13.98 -1.54
CA ALA A 694 7.92 -13.32 -2.49
C ALA A 694 9.02 -14.27 -3.01
N LEU A 695 9.62 -15.07 -2.11
CA LEU A 695 10.58 -16.12 -2.48
C LEU A 695 9.93 -17.22 -3.34
N ILE A 696 8.76 -17.73 -2.96
CA ILE A 696 7.99 -18.72 -3.75
C ILE A 696 7.73 -18.18 -5.15
N THR A 697 7.21 -16.96 -5.27
CA THR A 697 6.91 -16.31 -6.56
C THR A 697 8.15 -16.23 -7.44
N MET A 698 9.27 -15.79 -6.87
CA MET A 698 10.54 -15.67 -7.59
C MET A 698 11.06 -17.04 -8.07
N LEU A 699 11.03 -18.06 -7.20
CA LEU A 699 11.47 -19.42 -7.54
C LEU A 699 10.57 -20.09 -8.59
N VAL A 700 9.26 -19.94 -8.48
CA VAL A 700 8.30 -20.48 -9.47
C VAL A 700 8.57 -19.87 -10.84
N TYR A 701 8.61 -18.54 -10.96
CA TYR A 701 8.89 -17.90 -12.25
C TYR A 701 10.32 -18.19 -12.77
N ALA A 702 11.30 -18.39 -11.88
CA ALA A 702 12.66 -18.78 -12.27
C ALA A 702 12.69 -20.14 -13.00
N LEU A 703 11.76 -21.06 -12.74
CA LEU A 703 11.68 -22.33 -13.48
C LEU A 703 11.53 -22.11 -15.00
N ALA A 704 10.75 -21.10 -15.40
CA ALA A 704 10.51 -20.76 -16.80
C ALA A 704 11.76 -20.19 -17.51
N LEU A 705 12.79 -19.76 -16.78
CA LEU A 705 14.09 -19.33 -17.32
C LEU A 705 15.02 -20.50 -17.68
N HIS A 706 14.64 -21.74 -17.34
CA HIS A 706 15.50 -22.93 -17.48
C HIS A 706 15.07 -23.94 -18.56
N PRO A 707 14.65 -23.55 -19.79
CA PRO A 707 14.13 -24.51 -20.77
C PRO A 707 15.17 -25.54 -21.23
N ARG A 708 16.48 -25.21 -21.21
CA ARG A 708 17.56 -26.18 -21.50
C ARG A 708 17.52 -27.38 -20.53
N SER A 709 17.20 -27.13 -19.27
CA SER A 709 17.12 -28.16 -18.23
C SER A 709 15.74 -28.79 -18.16
N LEU A 710 14.70 -27.97 -18.33
CA LEU A 710 13.28 -28.32 -18.25
C LEU A 710 12.65 -28.20 -19.66
N PRO A 711 12.71 -29.27 -20.48
CA PRO A 711 12.34 -29.21 -21.89
C PRO A 711 10.85 -28.91 -22.10
N TRP A 712 9.99 -29.09 -21.10
CA TRP A 712 8.58 -28.75 -21.16
C TRP A 712 8.34 -27.26 -21.47
N PHE A 713 9.24 -26.36 -21.06
CA PHE A 713 9.17 -24.94 -21.39
C PHE A 713 9.50 -24.61 -22.86
N HIS A 714 9.97 -25.58 -23.65
CA HIS A 714 10.02 -25.44 -25.12
C HIS A 714 8.64 -25.65 -25.75
N ARG A 715 7.72 -26.38 -25.11
CA ARG A 715 6.35 -26.54 -25.60
C ARG A 715 5.59 -25.23 -25.37
N THR A 716 5.22 -24.57 -26.45
CA THR A 716 4.61 -23.23 -26.46
C THR A 716 3.39 -23.13 -25.53
N MET A 717 2.46 -24.09 -25.63
CA MET A 717 1.25 -24.08 -24.80
C MET A 717 1.52 -24.34 -23.32
N PHE A 718 2.47 -25.21 -22.99
CA PHE A 718 2.86 -25.46 -21.60
C PHE A 718 3.41 -24.19 -20.96
N PHE A 719 4.29 -23.46 -21.67
CA PHE A 719 4.84 -22.19 -21.18
C PHE A 719 3.75 -21.16 -20.88
N HIS A 720 2.77 -21.01 -21.77
CA HIS A 720 1.67 -20.04 -21.61
C HIS A 720 0.76 -20.41 -20.44
N VAL A 721 0.33 -21.67 -20.35
CA VAL A 721 -0.50 -22.16 -19.22
C VAL A 721 0.25 -22.02 -17.91
N PHE A 722 1.54 -22.35 -17.88
CA PHE A 722 2.39 -22.15 -16.70
C PHE A 722 2.44 -20.69 -16.26
N CYS A 723 2.57 -19.74 -17.19
CA CYS A 723 2.63 -18.33 -16.82
C CYS A 723 1.31 -17.81 -16.23
N ILE A 724 0.17 -18.35 -16.71
CA ILE A 724 -1.16 -18.04 -16.16
C ILE A 724 -1.27 -18.58 -14.74
N THR A 725 -0.90 -19.85 -14.51
CA THR A 725 -0.98 -20.46 -13.18
C THR A 725 0.03 -19.88 -12.21
N ALA A 726 1.24 -19.55 -12.67
CA ALA A 726 2.26 -18.89 -11.86
C ALA A 726 1.80 -17.51 -11.36
N PHE A 727 0.94 -16.80 -12.10
CA PHE A 727 0.44 -15.49 -11.66
C PHE A 727 -0.40 -15.57 -10.38
N ILE A 728 -0.97 -16.75 -10.06
CA ILE A 728 -1.65 -16.97 -8.78
C ILE A 728 -0.69 -16.74 -7.60
N THR A 729 0.60 -17.04 -7.73
CA THR A 729 1.59 -16.77 -6.67
C THR A 729 1.76 -15.28 -6.40
N VAL A 730 1.69 -14.43 -7.43
CA VAL A 730 1.68 -12.96 -7.28
C VAL A 730 0.42 -12.50 -6.55
N LEU A 731 -0.75 -13.05 -6.92
CA LEU A 731 -2.01 -12.73 -6.26
C LEU A 731 -2.01 -13.15 -4.78
N ILE A 732 -1.43 -14.30 -4.45
CA ILE A 732 -1.31 -14.73 -3.04
C ILE A 732 -0.32 -13.84 -2.30
N THR A 733 0.84 -13.51 -2.89
CA THR A 733 1.83 -12.63 -2.26
C THR A 733 1.24 -11.27 -1.92
N TYR A 734 0.48 -10.67 -2.84
CA TYR A 734 -0.09 -9.34 -2.64
C TYR A 734 -1.42 -9.34 -1.88
N PHE A 735 -2.40 -10.19 -2.25
CA PHE A 735 -3.70 -10.24 -1.58
C PHE A 735 -3.78 -11.30 -0.51
N GLY A 736 -3.34 -12.52 -0.84
CA GLY A 736 -3.46 -13.67 0.05
C GLY A 736 -2.81 -13.41 1.40
N VAL A 737 -1.62 -12.81 1.45
CA VAL A 737 -0.99 -12.52 2.74
C VAL A 737 -1.72 -11.42 3.51
N ASN A 738 -2.08 -10.32 2.84
CA ASN A 738 -2.75 -9.17 3.47
C ASN A 738 -4.16 -9.49 4.01
N PHE A 739 -4.94 -10.31 3.29
CA PHE A 739 -6.34 -10.58 3.62
C PHE A 739 -6.58 -11.97 4.21
N LEU A 740 -5.74 -12.95 3.92
CA LEU A 740 -5.96 -14.34 4.33
C LEU A 740 -4.97 -14.85 5.38
N LEU A 741 -3.71 -14.38 5.42
CA LEU A 741 -2.67 -14.99 6.26
C LEU A 741 -2.16 -14.11 7.42
N GLY A 742 -2.31 -12.78 7.36
CA GLY A 742 -1.79 -11.86 8.38
C GLY A 742 -0.24 -11.79 8.40
N GLY A 743 0.33 -10.89 9.21
CA GLY A 743 1.80 -10.76 9.38
C GLY A 743 2.27 -9.36 9.81
N MET A 744 3.55 -9.22 10.17
CA MET A 744 4.16 -7.93 10.59
C MET A 744 4.08 -6.84 9.51
N HIS A 745 3.87 -7.25 8.25
CA HIS A 745 3.71 -6.35 7.12
C HIS A 745 2.26 -5.97 6.82
N SER A 746 1.28 -6.34 7.65
CA SER A 746 -0.14 -6.10 7.42
C SER A 746 -0.55 -4.63 7.63
N TYR A 747 0.13 -3.69 6.95
CA TYR A 747 -0.20 -2.27 6.89
C TYR A 747 -1.32 -1.96 5.88
N ALA A 748 -1.84 -2.98 5.18
CA ALA A 748 -2.85 -2.82 4.14
C ALA A 748 -4.26 -2.51 4.67
N ASN A 749 -4.52 -2.82 5.94
CA ASN A 749 -5.78 -2.53 6.63
C ASN A 749 -5.69 -1.23 7.46
N GLY A 750 -4.77 -0.34 7.08
CA GLY A 750 -4.46 0.91 7.79
C GLY A 750 -5.67 1.71 8.21
#